data_AF-A0A223V3Q1-F1
#
_entry.id   AF-A0A223V3Q1-F1
#
_cell.length_a   1.000
_cell.length_b   1.000
_cell.length_c   1.000
_cell.angle_alpha   90.00
_cell.angle_beta   90.00
_cell.angle_gamma   90.00
#
_symmetry.space_group_name_H-M   'P 1'
#
loop_
_entity.id
_entity.type
_entity.pdbx_description
1 polymer ?
#
loop_
_entity_poly.entity_id
_entity_poly.type
_entity_poly.pdbx_seq_one_letter_code
_entity_poly.pdbx_strand_id
1 'polypeptide(L)'
;MLVKRVLCIFIFTFSTFLLTAQNCKDLVEWMDLIKQEYPETTSLRYMNRGKMQKLAANYFSKNYFESYRGKPYAQLSQKTLAKDFRKIQLCFVKGNYRNDPHYNWVFQNIIYNNYLAYSNPNFINQIATVDTKRSKLKKELVNISGNTTSRDELLQLKQRLSVEYAVLLDSELRQAITEIDAIIAKKSDAQLDELLTYIEKLNRDKESLVKISKLNQKATQLLPEASQAKQTEFQSRLDAKTVALLQNAIDIDLGPLNQNLDIAQINQKLKAFKQDYGSFSRHSQVKKGEQKLIAQKEKLVNTQIKTIEAQIVQADNTSFPRLENKYMSYLPQQSSQYQKLNALFASRKKQLVEQQRLAQQQKKLEGSNERIAFLEANGKDEGSMQFKTVGLNNAAFFDYIYRGHFENIELDVFSSHFLMILSGYLNTFGSLCPDELPENKVEIMTDVCSRESVTTDGYGVEVSRYCTAWKTIGTGIFADPKLYAAKMRLVAQQNQDAFRIAVDMYTNPDAMGNSIDQVHKAKALLSDWSNFFRFNACDSKSVKQFETNLLAFANQQKPERLKGMSVYEKIKILGGPAGDQNHAKLLNDIVSNQSKTWALNKYTGNSISNVRELKSADQTQMVTLKADYNFSGLLGKQTGGVTVKFKDGLPDCIYFSDYPNNCKKPNSALVAKYGLGEYAK
;
A
#
# COMPACT_ATOMS: atom_id res chain seq x y z
N MET A 1 9.94 -51.78 -37.04
CA MET A 1 8.57 -52.07 -37.51
C MET A 1 8.12 -50.95 -38.41
N LEU A 2 7.87 -51.29 -39.69
CA LEU A 2 7.47 -50.37 -40.74
C LEU A 2 6.10 -49.76 -40.43
N VAL A 3 6.02 -48.44 -40.39
CA VAL A 3 4.76 -47.73 -40.67
C VAL A 3 5.05 -46.76 -41.81
N LYS A 4 4.80 -47.25 -43.04
CA LYS A 4 4.68 -46.41 -44.23
C LYS A 4 3.55 -45.41 -43.96
N ARG A 5 3.90 -44.16 -43.68
CA ARG A 5 2.92 -43.07 -43.65
C ARG A 5 2.39 -42.89 -45.06
N VAL A 6 1.11 -43.23 -45.20
CA VAL A 6 0.29 -42.95 -46.37
C VAL A 6 0.32 -41.43 -46.59
N LEU A 7 1.13 -41.00 -47.55
CA LEU A 7 0.99 -39.70 -48.16
C LEU A 7 -0.35 -39.78 -48.91
N CYS A 8 -1.44 -39.36 -48.25
CA CYS A 8 -2.69 -39.06 -48.94
C CYS A 8 -2.41 -37.86 -49.84
N ILE A 9 -1.78 -38.12 -50.97
CA ILE A 9 -1.94 -37.33 -52.17
C ILE A 9 -3.41 -37.50 -52.52
N PHE A 10 -4.27 -36.70 -51.89
CA PHE A 10 -5.50 -36.27 -52.53
C PHE A 10 -5.05 -35.36 -53.67
N ILE A 11 -4.55 -35.97 -54.75
CA ILE A 11 -4.95 -35.52 -56.08
C ILE A 11 -6.45 -35.81 -56.08
N PHE A 12 -7.22 -34.90 -55.47
CA PHE A 12 -8.55 -34.67 -55.95
C PHE A 12 -8.32 -34.15 -57.35
N THR A 13 -8.33 -35.09 -58.28
CA THR A 13 -9.05 -34.86 -59.50
C THR A 13 -10.28 -34.04 -59.07
N PHE A 14 -10.31 -32.77 -59.46
CA PHE A 14 -11.52 -32.36 -60.16
C PHE A 14 -11.73 -33.51 -61.11
N SER A 15 -12.61 -34.45 -60.74
CA SER A 15 -13.19 -35.35 -61.70
C SER A 15 -13.45 -34.41 -62.85
N THR A 16 -12.74 -34.66 -63.96
CA THR A 16 -13.27 -34.33 -65.25
C THR A 16 -14.62 -35.01 -65.23
N PHE A 17 -15.61 -34.33 -64.66
CA PHE A 17 -17.00 -34.62 -64.85
C PHE A 17 -17.06 -34.55 -66.36
N LEU A 18 -17.08 -35.73 -66.97
CA LEU A 18 -17.51 -35.90 -68.33
C LEU A 18 -18.80 -35.09 -68.38
N LEU A 19 -18.76 -34.03 -69.18
CA LEU A 19 -19.75 -32.97 -69.29
C LEU A 19 -21.13 -33.57 -69.48
N THR A 20 -21.82 -33.86 -68.37
CA THR A 20 -23.21 -34.32 -68.41
C THR A 20 -24.06 -33.07 -68.39
N ALA A 21 -24.71 -32.82 -69.54
CA ALA A 21 -25.87 -31.97 -69.67
C ALA A 21 -26.67 -31.85 -68.37
N GLN A 22 -26.93 -30.62 -67.89
CA GLN A 22 -27.62 -30.36 -66.63
C GLN A 22 -28.86 -31.25 -66.49
N ASN A 23 -28.90 -32.08 -65.45
CA ASN A 23 -30.04 -32.95 -65.16
C ASN A 23 -30.75 -32.50 -63.86
N CYS A 24 -31.87 -33.14 -63.51
CA CYS A 24 -32.63 -32.76 -62.32
C CYS A 24 -31.83 -32.95 -61.01
N LYS A 25 -30.87 -33.88 -60.98
CA LYS A 25 -29.99 -34.14 -59.83
C LYS A 25 -28.98 -33.02 -59.68
N ASP A 26 -28.31 -32.57 -60.76
CA ASP A 26 -27.33 -31.47 -60.70
C ASP A 26 -27.97 -30.16 -60.21
N LEU A 27 -29.22 -29.91 -60.60
CA LEU A 27 -30.00 -28.78 -60.14
C LEU A 27 -30.21 -28.81 -58.61
N VAL A 28 -30.52 -29.97 -58.05
CA VAL A 28 -30.75 -30.16 -56.62
C VAL A 28 -29.44 -30.10 -55.84
N GLU A 29 -28.40 -30.77 -56.33
CA GLU A 29 -27.05 -30.71 -55.74
C GLU A 29 -26.54 -29.26 -55.65
N TRP A 30 -26.82 -28.43 -56.67
CA TRP A 30 -26.47 -27.02 -56.60
C TRP A 30 -27.30 -26.25 -55.56
N MET A 31 -28.61 -26.51 -55.46
CA MET A 31 -29.44 -25.88 -54.43
C MET A 31 -29.04 -26.32 -53.01
N ASP A 32 -28.61 -27.57 -52.84
CA ASP A 32 -28.04 -28.09 -51.60
C ASP A 32 -26.70 -27.45 -51.28
N LEU A 33 -25.83 -27.25 -52.28
CA LEU A 33 -24.59 -26.50 -52.11
C LEU A 33 -24.86 -25.09 -51.57
N ILE A 34 -25.86 -24.38 -52.09
CA ILE A 34 -26.23 -23.05 -51.57
C ILE A 34 -26.67 -23.12 -50.10
N LYS A 35 -27.40 -24.17 -49.72
CA LYS A 35 -27.80 -24.41 -48.32
C LYS A 35 -26.59 -24.57 -47.40
N GLN A 36 -25.54 -25.22 -47.90
CA GLN A 36 -24.28 -25.44 -47.16
C GLN A 36 -23.41 -24.18 -47.12
N GLU A 37 -23.34 -23.42 -48.22
CA GLU A 37 -22.60 -22.15 -48.28
C GLU A 37 -23.17 -21.08 -47.35
N TYR A 38 -24.50 -20.97 -47.33
CA TYR A 38 -25.23 -19.88 -46.68
C TYR A 38 -26.42 -20.43 -45.90
N PRO A 39 -26.21 -21.06 -44.74
CA PRO A 39 -27.30 -21.64 -43.95
C PRO A 39 -28.36 -20.61 -43.52
N GLU A 40 -28.02 -19.32 -43.52
CA GLU A 40 -28.94 -18.21 -43.29
C GLU A 40 -30.02 -18.05 -44.38
N THR A 41 -29.86 -18.67 -45.56
CA THR A 41 -30.88 -18.72 -46.63
C THR A 41 -32.14 -19.45 -46.19
N THR A 42 -32.16 -20.09 -45.03
CA THR A 42 -33.37 -20.63 -44.41
C THR A 42 -34.34 -19.54 -43.92
N SER A 43 -33.85 -18.31 -43.67
CA SER A 43 -34.69 -17.14 -43.35
C SER A 43 -34.81 -16.19 -44.56
N LEU A 44 -35.84 -16.44 -45.36
CA LEU A 44 -36.01 -15.98 -46.75
C LEU A 44 -36.20 -14.46 -46.99
N ARG A 45 -35.85 -13.59 -46.04
CA ARG A 45 -36.21 -12.16 -46.10
C ARG A 45 -35.06 -11.18 -46.29
N TYR A 46 -33.79 -11.55 -46.11
CA TYR A 46 -32.72 -10.52 -45.96
C TYR A 46 -31.37 -10.80 -46.66
N MET A 47 -31.30 -11.66 -47.70
CA MET A 47 -30.05 -11.78 -48.46
C MET A 47 -29.81 -10.53 -49.32
N ASN A 48 -28.64 -9.90 -49.18
CA ASN A 48 -28.25 -8.74 -49.97
C ASN A 48 -28.24 -9.08 -51.48
N ARG A 49 -28.73 -8.16 -52.32
CA ARG A 49 -28.76 -8.27 -53.78
C ARG A 49 -27.42 -8.68 -54.40
N GLY A 50 -26.30 -8.19 -53.87
CA GLY A 50 -24.95 -8.57 -54.32
C GLY A 50 -24.63 -10.05 -54.08
N LYS A 51 -25.04 -10.63 -52.93
CA LYS A 51 -24.91 -12.08 -52.67
C LYS A 51 -25.78 -12.89 -53.64
N MET A 52 -27.03 -12.46 -53.86
CA MET A 52 -27.93 -13.14 -54.81
C MET A 52 -27.37 -13.11 -56.25
N GLN A 53 -26.80 -11.99 -56.68
CA GLN A 53 -26.14 -11.87 -57.98
C GLN A 53 -24.87 -12.74 -58.07
N LYS A 54 -24.06 -12.78 -57.01
CA LYS A 54 -22.91 -13.68 -56.90
C LYS A 54 -23.34 -15.14 -57.06
N LEU A 55 -24.38 -15.57 -56.36
CA LEU A 55 -24.92 -16.93 -56.47
C LEU A 55 -25.44 -17.23 -57.89
N ALA A 56 -26.17 -16.29 -58.49
CA ALA A 56 -26.69 -16.44 -59.85
C ALA A 56 -25.57 -16.56 -60.88
N ALA A 57 -24.57 -15.66 -60.83
CA ALA A 57 -23.45 -15.69 -61.76
C ALA A 57 -22.61 -16.98 -61.60
N ASN A 58 -22.47 -17.50 -60.37
CA ASN A 58 -21.82 -18.79 -60.14
C ASN A 58 -22.65 -19.96 -60.66
N TYR A 59 -23.96 -19.98 -60.44
CA TYR A 59 -24.83 -21.02 -61.01
C TYR A 59 -24.65 -21.11 -62.52
N PHE A 60 -24.85 -20.01 -63.25
CA PHE A 60 -24.81 -19.99 -64.71
C PHE A 60 -23.40 -20.06 -65.33
N SER A 61 -22.35 -20.15 -64.50
CA SER A 61 -20.97 -20.34 -64.94
C SER A 61 -20.75 -21.77 -65.46
N LYS A 62 -19.69 -21.98 -66.25
CA LYS A 62 -19.39 -23.27 -66.88
C LYS A 62 -19.21 -24.42 -65.89
N ASN A 63 -18.87 -24.12 -64.64
CA ASN A 63 -18.62 -25.12 -63.62
C ASN A 63 -19.90 -25.76 -63.05
N TYR A 64 -21.02 -25.04 -63.07
CA TYR A 64 -22.27 -25.45 -62.43
C TYR A 64 -23.47 -25.48 -63.38
N PHE A 65 -23.39 -24.75 -64.50
CA PHE A 65 -24.40 -24.77 -65.55
C PHE A 65 -23.76 -25.11 -66.88
N GLU A 66 -24.05 -26.33 -67.33
CA GLU A 66 -23.88 -26.72 -68.70
C GLU A 66 -25.24 -27.07 -69.28
N SER A 67 -25.64 -26.35 -70.31
CA SER A 67 -26.92 -26.64 -70.99
C SER A 67 -27.00 -28.10 -71.41
N TYR A 68 -28.23 -28.57 -71.69
CA TYR A 68 -28.48 -29.91 -72.25
C TYR A 68 -27.77 -30.19 -73.59
N ARG A 69 -26.97 -29.25 -74.09
CA ARG A 69 -26.33 -29.21 -75.39
C ARG A 69 -24.82 -28.97 -75.31
N GLY A 70 -24.22 -29.00 -74.11
CA GLY A 70 -22.77 -28.91 -73.93
C GLY A 70 -22.16 -27.56 -74.27
N LYS A 71 -22.96 -26.47 -74.25
CA LYS A 71 -22.49 -25.11 -74.54
C LYS A 71 -22.61 -24.20 -73.30
N PRO A 72 -21.62 -23.31 -73.07
CA PRO A 72 -21.67 -22.30 -72.01
C PRO A 72 -22.88 -21.38 -72.14
N TYR A 73 -23.40 -20.89 -71.01
CA TYR A 73 -24.59 -20.01 -70.98
C TYR A 73 -24.50 -18.82 -71.97
N ALA A 74 -23.34 -18.16 -72.05
CA ALA A 74 -23.10 -17.03 -72.95
C ALA A 74 -23.14 -17.37 -74.46
N GLN A 75 -23.04 -18.64 -74.84
CA GLN A 75 -23.01 -19.10 -76.23
C GLN A 75 -24.35 -19.70 -76.70
N LEU A 76 -25.35 -19.76 -75.83
CA LEU A 76 -26.67 -20.30 -76.14
C LEU A 76 -27.52 -19.23 -76.80
N SER A 77 -28.39 -19.58 -77.76
CA SER A 77 -29.40 -18.65 -78.27
C SER A 77 -30.58 -18.54 -77.31
N GLN A 78 -31.32 -17.42 -77.33
CA GLN A 78 -32.52 -17.23 -76.50
C GLN A 78 -33.53 -18.39 -76.64
N LYS A 79 -33.75 -18.87 -77.88
CA LYS A 79 -34.62 -20.03 -78.16
C LYS A 79 -34.11 -21.32 -77.52
N THR A 80 -32.79 -21.47 -77.43
CA THR A 80 -32.15 -22.63 -76.80
C THR A 80 -32.30 -22.58 -75.29
N LEU A 81 -31.97 -21.43 -74.70
CA LEU A 81 -32.19 -21.20 -73.29
C LEU A 81 -33.63 -21.50 -72.94
N ALA A 82 -34.62 -20.94 -73.67
CA ALA A 82 -36.06 -21.11 -73.41
C ALA A 82 -36.45 -22.59 -73.29
N LYS A 83 -35.84 -23.45 -74.11
CA LYS A 83 -36.04 -24.89 -74.07
C LYS A 83 -35.38 -25.55 -72.85
N ASP A 84 -34.15 -25.16 -72.53
CA ASP A 84 -33.41 -25.73 -71.41
C ASP A 84 -34.05 -25.36 -70.06
N PHE A 85 -34.59 -24.16 -69.92
CA PHE A 85 -35.29 -23.76 -68.71
C PHE A 85 -36.63 -24.42 -68.49
N ARG A 86 -37.38 -24.69 -69.57
CA ARG A 86 -38.59 -25.52 -69.44
C ARG A 86 -38.26 -26.87 -68.82
N LYS A 87 -37.10 -27.46 -69.17
CA LYS A 87 -36.65 -28.71 -68.54
C LYS A 87 -36.28 -28.52 -67.07
N ILE A 88 -35.58 -27.43 -66.72
CA ILE A 88 -35.27 -27.06 -65.33
C ILE A 88 -36.55 -26.84 -64.50
N GLN A 89 -37.55 -26.14 -65.04
CA GLN A 89 -38.87 -25.96 -64.43
C GLN A 89 -39.60 -27.29 -64.25
N LEU A 90 -39.58 -28.16 -65.26
CA LEU A 90 -40.17 -29.49 -65.17
C LEU A 90 -39.49 -30.33 -64.09
N CYS A 91 -38.16 -30.29 -63.98
CA CYS A 91 -37.42 -30.92 -62.88
C CYS A 91 -37.87 -30.36 -61.52
N PHE A 92 -37.96 -29.03 -61.40
CA PHE A 92 -38.36 -28.36 -60.17
C PHE A 92 -39.77 -28.77 -59.69
N VAL A 93 -40.72 -28.83 -60.61
CA VAL A 93 -42.11 -29.24 -60.33
C VAL A 93 -42.22 -30.74 -60.05
N LYS A 94 -41.59 -31.59 -60.87
CA LYS A 94 -41.66 -33.06 -60.71
C LYS A 94 -41.05 -33.54 -59.39
N GLY A 95 -40.00 -32.88 -58.91
CA GLY A 95 -39.37 -33.20 -57.62
C GLY A 95 -40.10 -32.64 -56.40
N ASN A 96 -41.26 -31.99 -56.57
CA ASN A 96 -42.03 -31.35 -55.50
C ASN A 96 -41.25 -30.27 -54.71
N TYR A 97 -40.18 -29.71 -55.28
CA TYR A 97 -39.30 -28.76 -54.61
C TYR A 97 -39.95 -27.39 -54.36
N ARG A 98 -41.11 -27.12 -54.97
CA ARG A 98 -41.93 -25.93 -54.70
C ARG A 98 -42.39 -25.85 -53.24
N ASN A 99 -42.57 -26.99 -52.59
CA ASN A 99 -43.05 -27.07 -51.21
C ASN A 99 -41.91 -27.00 -50.18
N ASP A 100 -40.64 -27.10 -50.60
CA ASP A 100 -39.50 -26.83 -49.74
C ASP A 100 -39.18 -25.32 -49.79
N PRO A 101 -39.26 -24.59 -48.65
CA PRO A 101 -39.03 -23.15 -48.63
C PRO A 101 -37.66 -22.73 -49.16
N HIS A 102 -36.60 -23.51 -48.92
CA HIS A 102 -35.24 -23.22 -49.37
C HIS A 102 -35.13 -23.42 -50.87
N TYR A 103 -35.51 -24.60 -51.39
CA TYR A 103 -35.42 -24.87 -52.82
C TYR A 103 -36.30 -23.93 -53.64
N ASN A 104 -37.52 -23.64 -53.16
CA ASN A 104 -38.39 -22.70 -53.83
C ASN A 104 -37.78 -21.30 -53.86
N TRP A 105 -37.18 -20.82 -52.78
CA TRP A 105 -36.54 -19.51 -52.80
C TRP A 105 -35.33 -19.44 -53.72
N VAL A 106 -34.43 -20.44 -53.67
CA VAL A 106 -33.25 -20.49 -54.53
C VAL A 106 -33.70 -20.51 -55.99
N PHE A 107 -34.70 -21.35 -56.31
CA PHE A 107 -35.26 -21.43 -57.64
C PHE A 107 -35.85 -20.10 -58.09
N GLN A 108 -36.69 -19.44 -57.28
CA GLN A 108 -37.32 -18.17 -57.68
C GLN A 108 -36.30 -17.03 -57.80
N ASN A 109 -35.45 -16.85 -56.79
CA ASN A 109 -34.63 -15.64 -56.64
C ASN A 109 -33.30 -15.72 -57.37
N ILE A 110 -32.72 -16.92 -57.48
CA ILE A 110 -31.41 -17.09 -58.10
C ILE A 110 -31.54 -17.62 -59.52
N ILE A 111 -32.39 -18.63 -59.74
CA ILE A 111 -32.49 -19.30 -61.04
C ILE A 111 -33.51 -18.60 -61.95
N TYR A 112 -34.79 -18.54 -61.56
CA TYR A 112 -35.89 -18.01 -62.37
C TYR A 112 -35.69 -16.53 -62.74
N ASN A 113 -35.41 -15.69 -61.74
CA ASN A 113 -35.25 -14.24 -61.95
C ASN A 113 -34.05 -13.88 -62.85
N ASN A 114 -32.97 -14.64 -62.79
CA ASN A 114 -31.76 -14.34 -63.58
C ASN A 114 -31.71 -15.12 -64.89
N TYR A 115 -32.49 -16.18 -65.03
CA TYR A 115 -32.57 -16.96 -66.25
C TYR A 115 -33.03 -16.14 -67.47
N LEU A 116 -33.97 -15.20 -67.26
CA LEU A 116 -34.48 -14.28 -68.30
C LEU A 116 -33.52 -13.11 -68.60
N ALA A 117 -32.44 -12.95 -67.83
CA ALA A 117 -31.45 -11.88 -68.02
C ALA A 117 -30.46 -12.16 -69.17
N TYR A 118 -30.76 -13.10 -70.07
CA TYR A 118 -29.91 -13.45 -71.22
C TYR A 118 -29.60 -12.27 -72.15
N SER A 119 -30.54 -11.33 -72.33
CA SER A 119 -30.32 -10.12 -73.13
C SER A 119 -29.60 -9.01 -72.36
N ASN A 120 -29.26 -9.22 -71.08
CA ASN A 120 -28.55 -8.25 -70.25
C ASN A 120 -27.03 -8.47 -70.37
N PRO A 121 -26.28 -7.60 -71.08
CA PRO A 121 -24.84 -7.76 -71.26
C PRO A 121 -24.08 -7.77 -69.94
N ASN A 122 -24.58 -7.07 -68.92
CA ASN A 122 -23.93 -6.99 -67.62
C ASN A 122 -23.93 -8.34 -66.89
N PHE A 123 -25.02 -9.12 -66.99
CA PHE A 123 -25.08 -10.44 -66.35
C PHE A 123 -24.21 -11.47 -67.08
N ILE A 124 -24.19 -11.43 -68.42
CA ILE A 124 -23.27 -12.26 -69.22
C ILE A 124 -21.80 -11.96 -68.88
N ASN A 125 -21.45 -10.68 -68.74
CA ASN A 125 -20.10 -10.26 -68.34
C ASN A 125 -19.75 -10.73 -66.92
N GLN A 126 -20.71 -10.76 -65.99
CA GLN A 126 -20.49 -11.30 -64.64
C GLN A 126 -20.20 -12.80 -64.67
N ILE A 127 -20.95 -13.58 -65.45
CA ILE A 127 -20.71 -15.03 -65.63
C ILE A 127 -19.32 -15.26 -66.24
N ALA A 128 -18.97 -14.53 -67.31
CA ALA A 128 -17.65 -14.63 -67.94
C ALA A 128 -16.51 -14.25 -66.97
N THR A 129 -16.74 -13.27 -66.09
CA THR A 129 -15.80 -12.89 -65.03
C THR A 129 -15.60 -14.02 -64.03
N VAL A 130 -16.68 -14.68 -63.58
CA VAL A 130 -16.61 -15.86 -62.70
C VAL A 130 -15.79 -16.98 -63.33
N ASP A 131 -16.08 -17.35 -64.59
CA ASP A 131 -15.34 -18.40 -65.31
C ASP A 131 -13.85 -18.06 -65.44
N THR A 132 -13.54 -16.80 -65.76
CA THR A 132 -12.16 -16.31 -65.90
C THR A 132 -11.42 -16.35 -64.57
N LYS A 133 -12.06 -15.88 -63.49
CA LYS A 133 -11.48 -15.88 -62.13
C LYS A 133 -11.29 -17.29 -61.60
N ARG A 134 -12.26 -18.19 -61.79
CA ARG A 134 -12.13 -19.61 -61.41
C ARG A 134 -10.99 -20.29 -62.15
N SER A 135 -10.90 -20.08 -63.47
CA SER A 135 -9.82 -20.63 -64.29
C SER A 135 -8.45 -20.08 -63.89
N LYS A 136 -8.37 -18.78 -63.58
CA LYS A 136 -7.15 -18.14 -63.08
C LYS A 136 -6.74 -18.70 -61.73
N LEU A 137 -7.66 -18.79 -60.77
CA LEU A 137 -7.40 -19.35 -59.45
C LEU A 137 -6.90 -20.80 -59.55
N LYS A 138 -7.55 -21.64 -60.37
CA LYS A 138 -7.10 -23.02 -60.61
C LYS A 138 -5.67 -23.09 -61.15
N LYS A 139 -5.31 -22.21 -62.08
CA LYS A 139 -3.92 -22.13 -62.59
C LYS A 139 -2.94 -21.67 -61.51
N GLU A 140 -3.30 -20.67 -60.71
CA GLU A 140 -2.47 -20.20 -59.60
C GLU A 140 -2.28 -21.31 -58.56
N LEU A 141 -3.34 -22.05 -58.17
CA LEU A 141 -3.27 -23.18 -57.24
C LEU A 141 -2.38 -24.33 -57.78
N VAL A 142 -2.47 -24.64 -59.07
CA VAL A 142 -1.58 -25.63 -59.71
C VAL A 142 -0.13 -25.14 -59.70
N ASN A 143 0.13 -23.86 -59.98
CA ASN A 143 1.49 -23.32 -60.00
C ASN A 143 2.13 -23.33 -58.61
N ILE A 144 1.37 -23.00 -57.56
CA ILE A 144 1.89 -23.01 -56.19
C ILE A 144 2.11 -24.41 -55.62
N SER A 145 1.48 -25.43 -56.20
CA SER A 145 1.71 -26.84 -55.83
C SER A 145 3.13 -27.30 -56.20
N GLY A 146 3.83 -26.55 -57.06
CA GLY A 146 5.27 -26.69 -57.28
C GLY A 146 6.08 -26.15 -56.10
N ASN A 147 7.13 -26.88 -55.68
CA ASN A 147 7.96 -26.53 -54.52
C ASN A 147 8.67 -25.15 -54.61
N THR A 148 8.66 -24.48 -55.77
CA THR A 148 9.43 -23.26 -56.07
C THR A 148 8.83 -21.96 -55.55
N THR A 149 7.53 -21.92 -55.20
CA THR A 149 6.87 -20.68 -54.74
C THR A 149 7.33 -20.29 -53.33
N SER A 150 7.65 -19.02 -53.11
CA SER A 150 8.09 -18.50 -51.81
C SER A 150 6.93 -18.39 -50.81
N ARG A 151 7.26 -18.31 -49.52
CA ARG A 151 6.27 -18.13 -48.44
C ARG A 151 5.51 -16.81 -48.59
N ASP A 152 6.18 -15.73 -48.94
CA ASP A 152 5.57 -14.41 -49.05
C ASP A 152 4.59 -14.36 -50.23
N GLU A 153 4.89 -15.04 -51.34
CA GLU A 153 3.97 -15.17 -52.47
C GLU A 153 2.70 -15.95 -52.11
N LEU A 154 2.81 -16.99 -51.27
CA LEU A 154 1.64 -17.75 -50.78
C LEU A 154 0.76 -16.91 -49.85
N LEU A 155 1.36 -16.12 -48.96
CA LEU A 155 0.62 -15.21 -48.08
C LEU A 155 -0.07 -14.10 -48.87
N GLN A 156 0.62 -13.54 -49.88
CA GLN A 156 0.02 -12.57 -50.80
C GLN A 156 -1.14 -13.18 -51.59
N LEU A 157 -1.00 -14.42 -52.08
CA LEU A 157 -2.09 -15.11 -52.75
C LEU A 157 -3.29 -15.29 -51.82
N LYS A 158 -3.06 -15.74 -50.58
CA LYS A 158 -4.11 -15.89 -49.55
C LYS A 158 -4.85 -14.56 -49.29
N GLN A 159 -4.12 -13.45 -49.21
CA GLN A 159 -4.72 -12.11 -49.07
C GLN A 159 -5.53 -11.71 -50.31
N ARG A 160 -5.05 -12.03 -51.52
CA ARG A 160 -5.77 -11.73 -52.78
C ARG A 160 -7.07 -12.54 -52.92
N LEU A 161 -7.20 -13.71 -52.27
CA LEU A 161 -8.42 -14.53 -52.37
C LEU A 161 -9.70 -13.78 -51.96
N SER A 162 -9.66 -13.01 -50.87
CA SER A 162 -10.85 -12.31 -50.36
C SER A 162 -11.24 -11.08 -51.18
N VAL A 163 -10.36 -10.58 -52.05
CA VAL A 163 -10.56 -9.35 -52.83
C VAL A 163 -10.64 -9.64 -54.32
N GLU A 164 -9.60 -10.25 -54.89
CA GLU A 164 -9.48 -10.50 -56.33
C GLU A 164 -10.43 -11.61 -56.80
N TYR A 165 -10.72 -12.58 -55.93
CA TYR A 165 -11.54 -13.75 -56.21
C TYR A 165 -12.88 -13.75 -55.47
N ALA A 166 -13.28 -12.62 -54.87
CA ALA A 166 -14.50 -12.46 -54.09
C ALA A 166 -15.80 -12.85 -54.84
N VAL A 167 -15.75 -12.87 -56.18
CA VAL A 167 -16.86 -13.28 -57.04
C VAL A 167 -17.12 -14.79 -57.03
N LEU A 168 -16.15 -15.63 -56.59
CA LEU A 168 -16.28 -17.09 -56.48
C LEU A 168 -16.97 -17.52 -55.17
N LEU A 169 -17.49 -18.75 -55.10
CA LEU A 169 -18.19 -19.22 -53.89
C LEU A 169 -17.26 -19.26 -52.66
N ASP A 170 -17.84 -19.08 -51.48
CA ASP A 170 -17.07 -18.98 -50.24
C ASP A 170 -16.40 -20.32 -49.87
N SER A 171 -16.99 -21.48 -50.22
CA SER A 171 -16.31 -22.78 -50.14
C SER A 171 -15.13 -22.91 -51.09
N GLU A 172 -15.22 -22.41 -52.33
CA GLU A 172 -14.11 -22.45 -53.28
C GLU A 172 -12.93 -21.65 -52.73
N LEU A 173 -13.20 -20.49 -52.13
CA LEU A 173 -12.17 -19.68 -51.48
C LEU A 173 -11.64 -20.34 -50.20
N ARG A 174 -12.50 -20.94 -49.37
CA ARG A 174 -12.08 -21.69 -48.17
C ARG A 174 -11.20 -22.88 -48.54
N GLN A 175 -11.56 -23.64 -49.56
CA GLN A 175 -10.76 -24.74 -50.07
C GLN A 175 -9.40 -24.26 -50.58
N ALA A 176 -9.38 -23.19 -51.39
CA ALA A 176 -8.13 -22.59 -51.86
C ALA A 176 -7.24 -22.13 -50.69
N ILE A 177 -7.83 -21.54 -49.64
CA ILE A 177 -7.11 -21.18 -48.40
C ILE A 177 -6.54 -22.43 -47.73
N THR A 178 -7.32 -23.50 -47.59
CA THR A 178 -6.85 -24.77 -47.00
C THR A 178 -5.69 -25.38 -47.80
N GLU A 179 -5.75 -25.34 -49.13
CA GLU A 179 -4.65 -25.82 -49.99
C GLU A 179 -3.39 -24.97 -49.82
N ILE A 180 -3.53 -23.64 -49.78
CA ILE A 180 -2.41 -22.73 -49.51
C ILE A 180 -1.82 -22.97 -48.12
N ASP A 181 -2.66 -23.11 -47.09
CA ASP A 181 -2.23 -23.35 -45.72
C ASP A 181 -1.50 -24.69 -45.58
N ALA A 182 -1.93 -25.73 -46.29
CA ALA A 182 -1.22 -27.00 -46.34
C ALA A 182 0.18 -26.87 -46.95
N ILE A 183 0.35 -26.05 -48.00
CA ILE A 183 1.65 -25.79 -48.63
C ILE A 183 2.54 -24.96 -47.71
N ILE A 184 2.00 -23.92 -47.06
CA ILE A 184 2.70 -23.12 -46.05
C ILE A 184 3.18 -24.03 -44.91
N ALA A 185 2.30 -24.86 -44.36
CA ALA A 185 2.65 -25.80 -43.29
C ALA A 185 3.76 -26.76 -43.69
N LYS A 186 3.74 -27.30 -44.91
CA LYS A 186 4.82 -28.17 -45.40
C LYS A 186 6.17 -27.43 -45.48
N LYS A 187 6.18 -26.16 -45.87
CA LYS A 187 7.40 -25.34 -45.92
C LYS A 187 7.91 -25.00 -44.51
N SER A 188 7.02 -24.60 -43.61
CA SER A 188 7.34 -24.34 -42.21
C SER A 188 7.85 -25.61 -41.52
N ASP A 189 7.26 -26.78 -41.82
CA ASP A 189 7.71 -28.06 -41.30
C ASP A 189 9.15 -28.39 -41.72
N ALA A 190 9.49 -28.17 -43.00
CA ALA A 190 10.85 -28.38 -43.50
C ALA A 190 11.88 -27.42 -42.86
N GLN A 191 11.50 -26.17 -42.63
CA GLN A 191 12.36 -25.20 -41.93
C GLN A 191 12.55 -25.56 -40.45
N LEU A 192 11.49 -26.05 -39.79
CA LEU A 192 11.59 -26.56 -38.41
C LEU A 192 12.48 -27.82 -38.34
N ASP A 193 12.46 -28.69 -39.34
CA ASP A 193 13.36 -29.86 -39.42
C ASP A 193 14.84 -29.45 -39.57
N GLU A 194 15.10 -28.38 -40.33
CA GLU A 194 16.45 -27.79 -40.41
C GLU A 194 16.90 -27.24 -39.05
N LEU A 195 16.02 -26.51 -38.36
CA LEU A 195 16.28 -26.00 -37.01
C LEU A 195 16.52 -27.15 -36.01
N LEU A 196 15.74 -28.23 -36.07
CA LEU A 196 15.97 -29.42 -35.24
C LEU A 196 17.33 -30.03 -35.49
N THR A 197 17.75 -30.12 -36.75
CA THR A 197 19.09 -30.62 -37.10
C THR A 197 20.19 -29.77 -36.45
N TYR A 198 20.05 -28.44 -36.42
CA TYR A 198 21.00 -27.58 -35.71
C TYR A 198 20.93 -27.78 -34.19
N ILE A 199 19.74 -27.88 -33.61
CA ILE A 199 19.52 -28.12 -32.17
C ILE A 199 20.18 -29.44 -31.73
N GLU A 200 20.03 -30.50 -32.52
CA GLU A 200 20.59 -31.81 -32.22
C GLU A 200 22.12 -31.82 -32.22
N LYS A 201 22.73 -31.06 -33.13
CA LYS A 201 24.19 -30.90 -33.26
C LYS A 201 24.81 -30.02 -32.18
N LEU A 202 24.02 -29.33 -31.35
CA LEU A 202 24.56 -28.53 -30.25
C LEU A 202 25.35 -29.42 -29.29
N ASN A 203 26.57 -28.99 -28.96
CA ASN A 203 27.42 -29.62 -27.97
C ASN A 203 26.80 -29.50 -26.57
N ARG A 204 27.29 -30.29 -25.60
CA ARG A 204 26.79 -30.25 -24.21
C ARG A 204 27.41 -29.12 -23.38
N ASP A 205 27.87 -28.04 -23.99
CA ASP A 205 28.48 -26.91 -23.29
C ASP A 205 27.47 -25.83 -22.91
N LYS A 206 27.88 -24.91 -22.03
CA LYS A 206 27.05 -23.80 -21.57
C LYS A 206 26.74 -22.78 -22.67
N GLU A 207 27.64 -22.58 -23.62
CA GLU A 207 27.43 -21.68 -24.77
C GLU A 207 26.25 -22.15 -25.64
N SER A 208 26.03 -23.47 -25.69
CA SER A 208 24.91 -24.08 -26.40
C SER A 208 23.54 -23.71 -25.82
N LEU A 209 23.45 -23.27 -24.56
CA LEU A 209 22.20 -22.72 -24.00
C LEU A 209 21.85 -21.35 -24.60
N VAL A 210 22.83 -20.53 -24.96
CA VAL A 210 22.58 -19.28 -25.69
C VAL A 210 22.15 -19.58 -27.12
N LYS A 211 22.79 -20.56 -27.77
CA LYS A 211 22.45 -21.00 -29.13
C LYS A 211 21.04 -21.58 -29.20
N ILE A 212 20.65 -22.45 -28.26
CA ILE A 212 19.30 -23.06 -28.25
C ILE A 212 18.20 -22.01 -28.01
N SER A 213 18.46 -20.99 -27.19
CA SER A 213 17.52 -19.87 -26.99
C SER A 213 17.29 -19.08 -28.29
N LYS A 214 18.35 -18.77 -29.05
CA LYS A 214 18.25 -18.12 -30.37
C LYS A 214 17.50 -18.98 -31.39
N LEU A 215 17.76 -20.30 -31.40
CA LEU A 215 17.06 -21.23 -32.29
C LEU A 215 15.57 -21.33 -31.95
N ASN A 216 15.21 -21.37 -30.66
CA ASN A 216 13.82 -21.35 -30.21
C ASN A 216 13.10 -20.05 -30.63
N GLN A 217 13.78 -18.90 -30.54
CA GLN A 217 13.23 -17.63 -30.99
C GLN A 217 12.90 -17.65 -32.49
N LYS A 218 13.78 -18.21 -33.33
CA LYS A 218 13.50 -18.41 -34.77
C LYS A 218 12.32 -19.34 -34.99
N ALA A 219 12.25 -20.45 -34.26
CA ALA A 219 11.17 -21.43 -34.37
C ALA A 219 9.80 -20.85 -33.97
N THR A 220 9.76 -19.93 -33.00
CA THR A 220 8.52 -19.26 -32.56
C THR A 220 7.79 -18.55 -33.71
N GLN A 221 8.52 -18.07 -34.72
CA GLN A 221 7.94 -17.43 -35.90
C GLN A 221 7.33 -18.43 -36.90
N LEU A 222 7.77 -19.69 -36.87
CA LEU A 222 7.37 -20.76 -37.80
C LEU A 222 6.28 -21.66 -37.23
N LEU A 223 6.27 -21.86 -35.91
CA LEU A 223 5.36 -22.79 -35.23
C LEU A 223 3.87 -22.57 -35.52
N PRO A 224 3.33 -21.33 -35.52
CA PRO A 224 1.89 -21.13 -35.78
C PRO A 224 1.43 -21.59 -37.17
N GLU A 225 2.36 -21.66 -38.11
CA GLU A 225 2.11 -22.00 -39.51
C GLU A 225 2.41 -23.48 -39.81
N ALA A 226 3.17 -24.15 -38.96
CA ALA A 226 3.55 -25.55 -39.08
C ALA A 226 2.37 -26.49 -38.81
N SER A 227 2.48 -27.74 -39.27
CA SER A 227 1.48 -28.76 -38.96
C SER A 227 1.44 -29.05 -37.45
N GLN A 228 0.27 -29.36 -36.90
CA GLN A 228 0.13 -29.60 -35.45
C GLN A 228 1.00 -30.78 -34.96
N ALA A 229 1.20 -31.79 -35.81
CA ALA A 229 2.11 -32.88 -35.54
C ALA A 229 3.57 -32.38 -35.44
N LYS A 230 4.00 -31.51 -36.35
CA LYS A 230 5.35 -30.93 -36.34
C LYS A 230 5.56 -29.97 -35.18
N GLN A 231 4.57 -29.15 -34.82
CA GLN A 231 4.64 -28.29 -33.63
C GLN A 231 4.92 -29.11 -32.37
N THR A 232 4.19 -30.21 -32.21
CA THR A 232 4.34 -31.13 -31.07
C THR A 232 5.71 -31.81 -31.07
N GLU A 233 6.14 -32.32 -32.22
CA GLU A 233 7.46 -32.95 -32.40
C GLU A 233 8.59 -31.96 -32.09
N PHE A 234 8.54 -30.76 -32.67
CA PHE A 234 9.55 -29.73 -32.49
C PHE A 234 9.70 -29.36 -31.02
N GLN A 235 8.58 -29.04 -30.35
CA GLN A 235 8.59 -28.64 -28.94
C GLN A 235 9.14 -29.76 -28.05
N SER A 236 8.70 -31.01 -28.27
CA SER A 236 9.18 -32.16 -27.50
C SER A 236 10.70 -32.36 -27.63
N ARG A 237 11.24 -32.28 -28.86
CA ARG A 237 12.68 -32.47 -29.11
C ARG A 237 13.51 -31.30 -28.61
N LEU A 238 13.01 -30.07 -28.76
CA LEU A 238 13.63 -28.87 -28.19
C LEU A 238 13.72 -28.97 -26.67
N ASP A 239 12.63 -29.35 -26.00
CA ASP A 239 12.58 -29.48 -24.54
C ASP A 239 13.52 -30.58 -24.05
N ALA A 240 13.53 -31.75 -24.72
CA ALA A 240 14.44 -32.85 -24.39
C ALA A 240 15.91 -32.43 -24.52
N LYS A 241 16.28 -31.73 -25.60
CA LYS A 241 17.64 -31.21 -25.78
C LYS A 241 17.98 -30.15 -24.74
N THR A 242 17.08 -29.20 -24.49
CA THR A 242 17.26 -28.13 -23.49
C THR A 242 17.51 -28.73 -22.11
N VAL A 243 16.72 -29.73 -21.71
CA VAL A 243 16.92 -30.48 -20.47
C VAL A 243 18.30 -31.13 -20.39
N ALA A 244 18.74 -31.80 -21.46
CA ALA A 244 20.05 -32.45 -21.48
C ALA A 244 21.21 -31.44 -21.39
N LEU A 245 21.11 -30.30 -22.07
CA LEU A 245 22.10 -29.22 -21.99
C LEU A 245 22.13 -28.60 -20.59
N LEU A 246 20.97 -28.29 -20.02
CA LEU A 246 20.85 -27.73 -18.67
C LEU A 246 21.44 -28.68 -17.63
N GLN A 247 21.11 -29.97 -17.69
CA GLN A 247 21.63 -30.97 -16.77
C GLN A 247 23.17 -30.98 -16.79
N ASN A 248 23.78 -31.05 -17.97
CA ASN A 248 25.23 -31.10 -18.10
C ASN A 248 25.91 -29.80 -17.64
N ALA A 249 25.39 -28.65 -18.07
CA ALA A 249 25.95 -27.34 -17.71
C ALA A 249 25.87 -27.08 -16.19
N ILE A 250 24.73 -27.41 -15.59
CA ILE A 250 24.52 -27.29 -14.14
C ILE A 250 25.43 -28.25 -13.38
N ASP A 251 25.56 -29.51 -13.80
CA ASP A 251 26.44 -30.47 -13.11
C ASP A 251 27.91 -30.02 -13.15
N ILE A 252 28.37 -29.42 -14.24
CA ILE A 252 29.71 -28.81 -14.34
C ILE A 252 29.85 -27.62 -13.38
N ASP A 253 28.90 -26.67 -13.39
CA ASP A 253 28.97 -25.47 -12.54
C ASP A 253 28.86 -25.81 -11.04
N LEU A 254 28.16 -26.89 -10.71
CA LEU A 254 27.98 -27.39 -9.34
C LEU A 254 29.08 -28.37 -8.89
N GLY A 255 29.86 -28.94 -9.81
CA GLY A 255 30.96 -29.87 -9.48
C GLY A 255 31.92 -29.35 -8.40
N PRO A 256 32.32 -28.06 -8.40
CA PRO A 256 33.16 -27.47 -7.37
C PRO A 256 32.49 -27.30 -5.99
N LEU A 257 31.21 -27.67 -5.79
CA LEU A 257 30.53 -27.50 -4.50
C LEU A 257 31.14 -28.34 -3.35
N ASN A 258 31.92 -29.37 -3.69
CA ASN A 258 32.64 -30.20 -2.71
C ASN A 258 33.92 -29.54 -2.18
N GLN A 259 34.30 -28.36 -2.69
CA GLN A 259 35.43 -27.58 -2.17
C GLN A 259 35.02 -26.81 -0.90
N ASN A 260 35.99 -26.43 -0.07
CA ASN A 260 35.79 -25.61 1.14
C ASN A 260 35.40 -24.17 0.78
N LEU A 261 34.19 -23.98 0.26
CA LEU A 261 33.62 -22.66 -0.06
C LEU A 261 33.23 -21.93 1.22
N ASP A 262 33.54 -20.64 1.30
CA ASP A 262 33.00 -19.77 2.33
C ASP A 262 31.62 -19.17 1.95
N ILE A 263 31.00 -18.47 2.90
CA ILE A 263 29.67 -17.86 2.72
C ILE A 263 29.66 -16.76 1.64
N ALA A 264 30.76 -16.03 1.45
CA ALA A 264 30.82 -15.01 0.40
C ALA A 264 30.93 -15.65 -0.99
N GLN A 265 31.76 -16.70 -1.11
CA GLN A 265 31.94 -17.47 -2.34
C GLN A 265 30.65 -18.19 -2.75
N ILE A 266 29.91 -18.80 -1.82
CA ILE A 266 28.62 -19.45 -2.15
C ILE A 266 27.57 -18.40 -2.58
N ASN A 267 27.56 -17.20 -1.99
CA ASN A 267 26.67 -16.11 -2.44
C ASN A 267 27.01 -15.66 -3.85
N GLN A 268 28.30 -15.51 -4.17
CA GLN A 268 28.73 -15.16 -5.53
C GLN A 268 28.34 -16.25 -6.53
N LYS A 269 28.50 -17.53 -6.18
CA LYS A 269 28.05 -18.66 -7.00
C LYS A 269 26.53 -18.67 -7.20
N LEU A 270 25.74 -18.44 -6.15
CA LEU A 270 24.28 -18.30 -6.24
C LEU A 270 23.87 -17.15 -7.17
N LYS A 271 24.52 -16.00 -7.04
CA LYS A 271 24.30 -14.85 -7.93
C LYS A 271 24.60 -15.19 -9.39
N ALA A 272 25.77 -15.75 -9.66
CA ALA A 272 26.18 -16.16 -11.00
C ALA A 272 25.23 -17.23 -11.57
N PHE A 273 24.86 -18.24 -10.78
CA PHE A 273 23.92 -19.28 -11.19
C PHE A 273 22.56 -18.71 -11.61
N LYS A 274 21.99 -17.79 -10.82
CA LYS A 274 20.72 -17.12 -11.16
C LYS A 274 20.84 -16.26 -12.42
N GLN A 275 21.99 -15.61 -12.62
CA GLN A 275 22.24 -14.82 -13.83
C GLN A 275 22.36 -15.70 -15.07
N ASP A 276 23.11 -16.80 -14.98
CA ASP A 276 23.41 -17.67 -16.12
C ASP A 276 22.23 -18.54 -16.53
N TYR A 277 21.40 -18.99 -15.57
CA TYR A 277 20.29 -19.91 -15.81
C TYR A 277 18.89 -19.27 -15.66
N GLY A 278 18.82 -17.97 -15.41
CA GLY A 278 17.56 -17.27 -15.13
C GLY A 278 16.49 -17.40 -16.21
N SER A 279 16.89 -17.36 -17.48
CA SER A 279 15.99 -17.57 -18.64
C SER A 279 15.40 -18.99 -18.70
N PHE A 280 15.96 -19.93 -17.94
CA PHE A 280 15.54 -21.33 -17.88
C PHE A 280 14.94 -21.71 -16.52
N SER A 281 14.59 -20.73 -15.67
CA SER A 281 14.07 -20.94 -14.30
C SER A 281 12.83 -21.84 -14.18
N ARG A 282 12.09 -22.04 -15.27
CA ARG A 282 10.93 -22.97 -15.31
C ARG A 282 11.36 -24.44 -15.30
N HIS A 283 12.56 -24.76 -15.77
CA HIS A 283 13.06 -26.13 -15.84
C HIS A 283 13.45 -26.67 -14.46
N SER A 284 13.12 -27.94 -14.20
CA SER A 284 13.34 -28.58 -12.90
C SER A 284 14.83 -28.73 -12.56
N GLN A 285 15.70 -28.83 -13.57
CA GLN A 285 17.17 -28.91 -13.42
C GLN A 285 17.72 -27.64 -12.77
N VAL A 286 17.29 -26.46 -13.23
CA VAL A 286 17.69 -25.16 -12.67
C VAL A 286 17.24 -25.04 -11.22
N LYS A 287 15.97 -25.40 -10.92
CA LYS A 287 15.44 -25.39 -9.56
C LYS A 287 16.21 -26.32 -8.62
N LYS A 288 16.51 -27.55 -9.06
CA LYS A 288 17.31 -28.51 -8.29
C LYS A 288 18.74 -27.99 -8.06
N GLY A 289 19.35 -27.37 -9.06
CA GLY A 289 20.69 -26.79 -8.94
C GLY A 289 20.74 -25.61 -7.95
N GLU A 290 19.78 -24.70 -8.02
CA GLU A 290 19.63 -23.61 -7.07
C GLU A 290 19.42 -24.14 -5.65
N GLN A 291 18.56 -25.15 -5.47
CA GLN A 291 18.33 -25.79 -4.18
C GLN A 291 19.60 -26.42 -3.59
N LYS A 292 20.45 -27.06 -4.41
CA LYS A 292 21.74 -27.60 -3.95
C LYS A 292 22.66 -26.49 -3.42
N LEU A 293 22.74 -25.36 -4.12
CA LEU A 293 23.55 -24.21 -3.69
C LEU A 293 22.99 -23.58 -2.39
N ILE A 294 21.67 -23.44 -2.29
CA ILE A 294 21.00 -22.95 -1.08
C ILE A 294 21.25 -23.88 0.10
N ALA A 295 21.10 -25.20 -0.07
CA ALA A 295 21.35 -26.18 0.99
C ALA A 295 22.81 -26.14 1.47
N GLN A 296 23.77 -25.96 0.56
CA GLN A 296 25.17 -25.78 0.94
C GLN A 296 25.38 -24.48 1.71
N LYS A 297 24.71 -23.39 1.32
CA LYS A 297 24.73 -22.14 2.09
C LYS A 297 24.16 -22.32 3.50
N GLU A 298 23.01 -22.98 3.63
CA GLU A 298 22.39 -23.27 4.93
C GLU A 298 23.33 -24.08 5.83
N LYS A 299 24.00 -25.09 5.26
CA LYS A 299 25.02 -25.89 5.96
C LYS A 299 26.18 -25.02 6.46
N LEU A 300 26.74 -24.15 5.61
CA LEU A 300 27.84 -23.25 5.98
C LEU A 300 27.44 -22.27 7.09
N VAL A 301 26.25 -21.66 6.96
CA VAL A 301 25.69 -20.77 8.00
C VAL A 301 25.51 -21.52 9.32
N ASN A 302 24.97 -22.74 9.27
CA ASN A 302 24.77 -23.56 10.46
C ASN A 302 26.09 -23.94 11.13
N THR A 303 27.11 -24.35 10.35
CA THR A 303 28.44 -24.67 10.88
C THR A 303 29.11 -23.45 11.51
N GLN A 304 28.92 -22.25 10.97
CA GLN A 304 29.55 -21.02 11.43
C GLN A 304 28.66 -20.19 12.38
N ILE A 305 27.53 -20.73 12.85
CA ILE A 305 26.50 -19.92 13.50
C ILE A 305 27.00 -19.16 14.74
N LYS A 306 27.86 -19.77 15.56
CA LYS A 306 28.46 -19.13 16.75
C LYS A 306 29.38 -17.97 16.37
N THR A 307 30.17 -18.13 15.31
CA THR A 307 31.03 -17.07 14.78
C THR A 307 30.22 -15.92 14.21
N ILE A 308 29.13 -16.24 13.49
CA ILE A 308 28.21 -15.26 12.93
C ILE A 308 27.52 -14.47 14.05
N GLU A 309 27.03 -15.15 15.09
CA GLU A 309 26.46 -14.52 16.29
C GLU A 309 27.43 -13.51 16.91
N ALA A 310 28.69 -13.90 17.13
CA ALA A 310 29.70 -13.02 17.68
C ALA A 310 29.95 -11.78 16.80
N GLN A 311 30.01 -11.95 15.48
CA GLN A 311 30.17 -10.83 14.53
C GLN A 311 28.96 -9.90 14.51
N ILE A 312 27.73 -10.43 14.63
CA ILE A 312 26.52 -9.61 14.73
C ILE A 312 26.55 -8.80 16.01
N VAL A 313 26.90 -9.40 17.15
CA VAL A 313 26.98 -8.70 18.45
C VAL A 313 28.01 -7.56 18.40
N GLN A 314 29.13 -7.75 17.70
CA GLN A 314 30.18 -6.74 17.57
C GLN A 314 29.94 -5.72 16.44
N ALA A 315 28.93 -5.93 15.58
CA ALA A 315 28.71 -5.09 14.41
C ALA A 315 28.35 -3.65 14.79
N ASP A 316 28.99 -2.66 14.16
CA ASP A 316 28.62 -1.25 14.25
C ASP A 316 27.65 -0.86 13.11
N ASN A 317 27.24 0.42 13.06
CA ASN A 317 26.35 0.95 12.02
C ASN A 317 26.91 0.80 10.58
N THR A 318 28.23 0.73 10.42
CA THR A 318 28.90 0.61 9.12
C THR A 318 29.01 -0.84 8.68
N SER A 319 29.35 -1.75 9.60
CA SER A 319 29.51 -3.18 9.31
C SER A 319 28.18 -3.94 9.29
N PHE A 320 27.16 -3.48 10.01
CA PHE A 320 25.87 -4.16 10.16
C PHE A 320 25.20 -4.49 8.81
N PRO A 321 24.99 -3.54 7.87
CA PRO A 321 24.32 -3.85 6.61
C PRO A 321 25.11 -4.85 5.74
N ARG A 322 26.45 -4.81 5.82
CA ARG A 322 27.33 -5.72 5.09
C ARG A 322 27.21 -7.15 5.63
N LEU A 323 27.17 -7.31 6.96
CA LEU A 323 27.00 -8.61 7.60
C LEU A 323 25.59 -9.18 7.37
N GLU A 324 24.56 -8.33 7.47
CA GLU A 324 23.17 -8.70 7.17
C GLU A 324 23.06 -9.24 5.75
N ASN A 325 23.55 -8.48 4.76
CA ASN A 325 23.54 -8.95 3.37
C ASN A 325 24.36 -10.23 3.16
N LYS A 326 25.55 -10.34 3.78
CA LYS A 326 26.41 -11.53 3.65
C LYS A 326 25.70 -12.79 4.15
N TYR A 327 25.10 -12.74 5.35
CA TYR A 327 24.52 -13.92 5.98
C TYR A 327 23.08 -14.19 5.56
N MET A 328 22.25 -13.16 5.38
CA MET A 328 20.81 -13.30 5.11
C MET A 328 20.47 -13.50 3.63
N SER A 329 21.23 -12.94 2.68
CA SER A 329 20.91 -13.03 1.25
C SER A 329 20.71 -14.47 0.79
N TYR A 330 19.76 -14.78 -0.10
CA TYR A 330 19.55 -16.13 -0.63
C TYR A 330 19.21 -17.24 0.39
N LEU A 331 19.09 -16.95 1.70
CA LEU A 331 18.52 -17.90 2.64
C LEU A 331 16.99 -17.91 2.50
N PRO A 332 16.35 -19.09 2.50
CA PRO A 332 14.89 -19.17 2.48
C PRO A 332 14.30 -18.58 3.76
N GLN A 333 13.28 -17.73 3.65
CA GLN A 333 12.66 -17.10 4.83
C GLN A 333 12.09 -18.12 5.82
N GLN A 334 11.64 -19.27 5.32
CA GLN A 334 11.11 -20.37 6.12
C GLN A 334 12.19 -21.23 6.79
N SER A 335 13.48 -21.04 6.50
CA SER A 335 14.53 -21.85 7.11
C SER A 335 14.78 -21.45 8.57
N SER A 336 15.14 -22.43 9.41
CA SER A 336 15.43 -22.16 10.82
C SER A 336 16.65 -21.24 10.99
N GLN A 337 17.62 -21.33 10.08
CA GLN A 337 18.80 -20.46 10.05
C GLN A 337 18.40 -19.00 9.77
N TYR A 338 17.51 -18.77 8.79
CA TYR A 338 17.00 -17.43 8.50
C TYR A 338 16.28 -16.84 9.72
N GLN A 339 15.35 -17.60 10.31
CA GLN A 339 14.57 -17.11 11.46
C GLN A 339 15.46 -16.75 12.65
N LYS A 340 16.46 -17.59 12.95
CA LYS A 340 17.42 -17.33 14.01
C LYS A 340 18.27 -16.08 13.75
N LEU A 341 18.85 -15.97 12.54
CA LEU A 341 19.65 -14.80 12.18
C LEU A 341 18.82 -13.52 12.12
N ASN A 342 17.59 -13.58 11.61
CA ASN A 342 16.68 -12.45 11.57
C ASN A 342 16.39 -11.90 12.97
N ALA A 343 16.16 -12.77 13.95
CA ALA A 343 15.99 -12.36 15.36
C ALA A 343 17.24 -11.67 15.92
N LEU A 344 18.44 -12.19 15.60
CA LEU A 344 19.72 -11.60 16.03
C LEU A 344 19.98 -10.23 15.39
N PHE A 345 19.80 -10.11 14.08
CA PHE A 345 19.94 -8.84 13.37
C PHE A 345 18.90 -7.82 13.83
N ALA A 346 17.64 -8.23 14.03
CA ALA A 346 16.61 -7.34 14.57
C ALA A 346 16.96 -6.85 15.98
N SER A 347 17.47 -7.72 16.85
CA SER A 347 17.94 -7.36 18.19
C SER A 347 19.12 -6.38 18.13
N ARG A 348 20.14 -6.67 17.33
CA ARG A 348 21.31 -5.80 17.19
C ARG A 348 20.97 -4.45 16.56
N LYS A 349 20.07 -4.42 15.57
CA LYS A 349 19.58 -3.17 14.97
C LYS A 349 18.97 -2.25 16.03
N LYS A 350 18.14 -2.80 16.93
CA LYS A 350 17.58 -2.04 18.06
C LYS A 350 18.67 -1.48 18.98
N GLN A 351 19.69 -2.28 19.29
CA GLN A 351 20.81 -1.82 20.13
C GLN A 351 21.59 -0.67 19.47
N LEU A 352 21.91 -0.78 18.18
CA LEU A 352 22.64 0.25 17.44
C LEU A 352 21.88 1.58 17.35
N VAL A 353 20.58 1.47 17.11
CA VAL A 353 19.65 2.61 17.11
C VAL A 353 19.64 3.30 18.48
N GLU A 354 19.57 2.54 19.58
CA GLU A 354 19.62 3.10 20.93
C GLU A 354 20.97 3.76 21.26
N GLN A 355 22.08 3.13 20.87
CA GLN A 355 23.42 3.72 21.04
C GLN A 355 23.56 5.06 20.33
N GLN A 356 23.04 5.17 19.10
CA GLN A 356 23.04 6.42 18.35
C GLN A 356 22.18 7.50 19.02
N ARG A 357 21.02 7.12 19.57
CA ARG A 357 20.14 8.01 20.32
C ARG A 357 20.83 8.56 21.57
N LEU A 358 21.48 7.69 22.36
CA LEU A 358 22.23 8.09 23.55
C LEU A 358 23.40 9.03 23.19
N ALA A 359 24.14 8.75 22.11
CA ALA A 359 25.19 9.62 21.63
C ALA A 359 24.66 11.01 21.22
N GLN A 360 23.47 11.08 20.61
CA GLN A 360 22.82 12.35 20.29
C GLN A 360 22.36 13.11 21.55
N GLN A 361 21.79 12.42 22.54
CA GLN A 361 21.42 13.03 23.83
C GLN A 361 22.66 13.60 24.53
N GLN A 362 23.76 12.85 24.57
CA GLN A 362 25.03 13.30 25.13
C GLN A 362 25.57 14.53 24.39
N LYS A 363 25.53 14.53 23.05
CA LYS A 363 25.93 15.69 22.25
C LYS A 363 25.05 16.92 22.49
N LYS A 364 23.74 16.75 22.72
CA LYS A 364 22.84 17.86 23.10
C LYS A 364 23.19 18.43 24.47
N LEU A 365 23.55 17.56 25.42
CA LEU A 365 24.00 17.98 26.74
C LEU A 365 25.33 18.74 26.66
N GLU A 366 26.29 18.24 25.88
CA GLU A 366 27.56 18.94 25.61
C GLU A 366 27.33 20.28 24.89
N GLY A 367 26.35 20.35 23.98
CA GLY A 367 25.92 21.62 23.36
C GLY A 367 25.33 22.62 24.37
N SER A 368 24.97 22.17 25.57
CA SER A 368 24.51 23.03 26.66
C SER A 368 25.65 23.48 27.58
N ASN A 369 26.92 23.22 27.23
CA ASN A 369 28.08 23.65 28.02
C ASN A 369 28.14 25.17 28.20
N GLU A 370 27.79 25.96 27.17
CA GLU A 370 27.70 27.42 27.30
C GLU A 370 26.65 27.84 28.33
N ARG A 371 25.52 27.14 28.36
CA ARG A 371 24.45 27.36 29.34
C ARG A 371 24.92 26.98 30.75
N ILE A 372 25.62 25.85 30.90
CA ILE A 372 26.21 25.44 32.19
C ILE A 372 27.23 26.48 32.66
N ALA A 373 28.16 26.90 31.80
CA ALA A 373 29.16 27.92 32.11
C ALA A 373 28.50 29.27 32.47
N PHE A 374 27.43 29.67 31.77
CA PHE A 374 26.66 30.86 32.11
C PHE A 374 26.05 30.76 33.51
N LEU A 375 25.44 29.62 33.85
CA LEU A 375 24.87 29.39 35.19
C LEU A 375 25.97 29.40 36.26
N GLU A 376 27.12 28.80 36.01
CA GLU A 376 28.26 28.81 36.94
C GLU A 376 28.83 30.21 37.18
N ALA A 377 28.91 31.04 36.14
CA ALA A 377 29.46 32.39 36.22
C ALA A 377 28.49 33.42 36.82
N ASN A 378 27.18 33.24 36.64
CA ASN A 378 26.16 34.23 37.02
C ASN A 378 25.24 33.79 38.17
N GLY A 379 25.34 32.53 38.60
CA GLY A 379 24.55 31.96 39.67
C GLY A 379 25.25 31.96 41.02
N LYS A 380 24.45 32.01 42.09
CA LYS A 380 24.88 31.78 43.47
C LYS A 380 24.97 30.27 43.75
N ASP A 381 25.92 29.88 44.59
CA ASP A 381 26.06 28.49 45.03
C ASP A 381 24.85 28.01 45.84
N GLU A 382 24.34 26.82 45.51
CA GLU A 382 23.19 26.22 46.18
C GLU A 382 23.51 25.71 47.59
N GLY A 383 24.79 25.45 47.87
CA GLY A 383 25.25 24.91 49.16
C GLY A 383 24.49 23.63 49.54
N SER A 384 23.94 23.60 50.76
CA SER A 384 23.13 22.49 51.26
C SER A 384 21.62 22.65 51.02
N MET A 385 21.19 23.60 50.18
CA MET A 385 19.77 23.80 49.89
C MET A 385 19.20 22.58 49.16
N GLN A 386 18.07 22.07 49.67
CA GLN A 386 17.31 21.01 49.03
C GLN A 386 15.90 21.53 48.76
N PHE A 387 15.47 21.49 47.51
CA PHE A 387 14.14 21.95 47.11
C PHE A 387 13.43 20.83 46.35
N LYS A 388 12.28 20.41 46.88
CA LYS A 388 11.52 19.26 46.40
C LYS A 388 10.22 19.71 45.75
N THR A 389 10.13 19.50 44.44
CA THR A 389 8.94 19.82 43.65
C THR A 389 8.33 18.59 42.95
N VAL A 390 9.04 17.46 42.92
CA VAL A 390 8.56 16.22 42.28
C VAL A 390 7.25 15.77 42.93
N GLY A 391 6.22 15.57 42.10
CA GLY A 391 4.88 15.19 42.54
C GLY A 391 3.86 16.33 42.63
N LEU A 392 4.31 17.59 42.52
CA LEU A 392 3.43 18.76 42.45
C LEU A 392 2.92 18.97 41.03
N ASN A 393 1.71 19.49 40.85
CA ASN A 393 1.15 19.78 39.53
C ASN A 393 1.95 20.89 38.82
N ASN A 394 2.36 21.92 39.58
CA ASN A 394 3.15 23.07 39.13
C ASN A 394 4.66 22.91 39.37
N ALA A 395 5.15 21.67 39.41
CA ALA A 395 6.51 21.36 39.84
C ALA A 395 7.62 22.08 39.05
N ALA A 396 7.48 22.13 37.72
CA ALA A 396 8.45 22.83 36.86
C ALA A 396 8.48 24.34 37.15
N PHE A 397 7.32 24.97 37.29
CA PHE A 397 7.21 26.39 37.65
C PHE A 397 7.87 26.66 38.99
N PHE A 398 7.60 25.84 40.01
CA PHE A 398 8.20 26.03 41.34
C PHE A 398 9.72 25.88 41.32
N ASP A 399 10.26 24.89 40.61
CA ASP A 399 11.71 24.70 40.48
C ASP A 399 12.37 25.85 39.71
N TYR A 400 11.73 26.37 38.65
CA TYR A 400 12.25 27.54 37.93
C TYR A 400 12.22 28.81 38.78
N ILE A 401 11.17 29.04 39.58
CA ILE A 401 11.16 30.16 40.53
C ILE A 401 12.27 29.99 41.56
N TYR A 402 12.36 28.83 42.22
CA TYR A 402 13.42 28.55 43.20
C TYR A 402 14.82 28.80 42.64
N ARG A 403 15.11 28.32 41.43
CA ARG A 403 16.43 28.48 40.78
C ARG A 403 16.66 29.85 40.15
N GLY A 404 15.61 30.66 39.98
CA GLY A 404 15.70 31.93 39.27
C GLY A 404 15.83 31.79 37.75
N HIS A 405 15.27 30.72 37.17
CA HIS A 405 15.30 30.43 35.73
C HIS A 405 14.06 31.00 35.03
N PHE A 406 13.82 32.31 35.19
CA PHE A 406 12.59 32.96 34.71
C PHE A 406 12.36 32.83 33.20
N GLU A 407 13.43 32.69 32.41
CA GLU A 407 13.38 32.45 30.97
C GLU A 407 12.69 31.14 30.57
N ASN A 408 12.55 30.19 31.50
CA ASN A 408 11.88 28.91 31.26
C ASN A 408 10.40 28.92 31.71
N ILE A 409 9.93 30.03 32.27
CA ILE A 409 8.56 30.19 32.75
C ILE A 409 7.67 30.69 31.60
N GLU A 410 6.74 29.86 31.18
CA GLU A 410 5.73 30.20 30.15
C GLU A 410 4.52 30.97 30.72
N LEU A 411 4.41 31.03 32.04
CA LEU A 411 3.29 31.67 32.73
C LEU A 411 3.47 33.19 32.76
N ASP A 412 2.50 33.93 32.24
CA ASP A 412 2.46 35.39 32.34
C ASP A 412 2.24 35.83 33.80
N VAL A 413 3.05 36.80 34.25
CA VAL A 413 2.96 37.42 35.59
C VAL A 413 1.62 38.12 35.80
N PHE A 414 0.96 38.57 34.73
CA PHE A 414 -0.37 39.18 34.80
C PHE A 414 -1.51 38.19 34.56
N SER A 415 -1.23 36.89 34.48
CA SER A 415 -2.28 35.88 34.37
C SER A 415 -3.04 35.72 35.68
N SER A 416 -4.33 35.40 35.60
CA SER A 416 -5.12 35.00 36.78
C SER A 416 -4.51 33.79 37.48
N HIS A 417 -3.88 32.88 36.72
CA HIS A 417 -3.26 31.68 37.27
C HIS A 417 -2.01 32.01 38.13
N PHE A 418 -1.17 32.96 37.72
CA PHE A 418 -0.06 33.40 38.57
C PHE A 418 -0.58 34.08 39.85
N LEU A 419 -1.62 34.91 39.75
CA LEU A 419 -2.23 35.54 40.91
C LEU A 419 -2.81 34.52 41.91
N MET A 420 -3.40 33.42 41.41
CA MET A 420 -3.82 32.29 42.23
C MET A 420 -2.63 31.63 42.93
N ILE A 421 -1.52 31.38 42.22
CA ILE A 421 -0.29 30.82 42.78
C ILE A 421 0.22 31.69 43.93
N LEU A 422 0.40 32.99 43.69
CA LEU A 422 0.91 33.94 44.69
C LEU A 422 -0.05 34.06 45.89
N SER A 423 -1.35 34.13 45.65
CA SER A 423 -2.35 34.17 46.73
C SER A 423 -2.34 32.88 47.54
N GLY A 424 -2.23 31.73 46.89
CA GLY A 424 -2.15 30.43 47.55
C GLY A 424 -0.89 30.28 48.40
N TYR A 425 0.25 30.78 47.93
CA TYR A 425 1.49 30.83 48.72
C TYR A 425 1.28 31.64 50.01
N LEU A 426 0.83 32.89 49.87
CA LEU A 426 0.66 33.82 51.00
C LEU A 426 -0.29 33.25 52.07
N ASN A 427 -1.45 32.74 51.65
CA ASN A 427 -2.43 32.17 52.58
C ASN A 427 -1.91 30.90 53.26
N THR A 428 -1.22 30.02 52.51
CA THR A 428 -0.73 28.76 53.07
C THR A 428 0.47 28.97 53.98
N PHE A 429 1.44 29.80 53.57
CA PHE A 429 2.59 30.16 54.40
C PHE A 429 2.13 30.88 55.66
N GLY A 430 1.23 31.86 55.55
CA GLY A 430 0.69 32.58 56.71
C GLY A 430 -0.07 31.69 57.70
N SER A 431 -0.68 30.60 57.22
CA SER A 431 -1.40 29.65 58.06
C SER A 431 -0.51 28.56 58.67
N LEU A 432 0.43 28.01 57.90
CA LEU A 432 1.27 26.88 58.32
C LEU A 432 2.62 27.28 58.91
N CYS A 433 3.10 28.49 58.58
CA CYS A 433 4.41 29.02 58.97
C CYS A 433 4.29 30.40 59.66
N PRO A 434 3.36 30.63 60.62
CA PRO A 434 3.12 31.97 61.18
C PRO A 434 4.32 32.54 61.96
N ASP A 435 5.19 31.67 62.48
CA ASP A 435 6.39 32.03 63.25
C ASP A 435 7.55 32.51 62.37
N GLU A 436 7.51 32.18 61.07
CA GLU A 436 8.54 32.57 60.09
C GLU A 436 8.22 33.92 59.41
N LEU A 437 7.07 34.52 59.70
CA LEU A 437 6.68 35.82 59.18
C LEU A 437 7.46 36.95 59.89
N PRO A 438 7.77 38.06 59.19
CA PRO A 438 8.46 39.19 59.81
C PRO A 438 7.60 39.86 60.88
N GLU A 439 8.23 40.56 61.82
CA GLU A 439 7.52 41.27 62.91
C GLU A 439 6.48 42.27 62.38
N ASN A 440 6.76 42.92 61.26
CA ASN A 440 5.87 43.88 60.61
C ASN A 440 4.83 43.24 59.67
N LYS A 441 4.51 41.96 59.85
CA LYS A 441 3.53 41.23 59.05
C LYS A 441 2.18 41.96 58.95
N VAL A 442 1.57 41.86 57.79
CA VAL A 442 0.28 42.51 57.49
C VAL A 442 -0.82 41.46 57.37
N GLU A 443 -2.01 41.80 57.87
CA GLU A 443 -3.17 40.92 57.73
C GLU A 443 -3.63 40.88 56.27
N ILE A 444 -3.90 39.68 55.76
CA ILE A 444 -4.47 39.50 54.43
C ILE A 444 -5.94 39.90 54.49
N MET A 445 -6.32 40.90 53.68
CA MET A 445 -7.69 41.36 53.55
C MET A 445 -8.45 40.58 52.47
N THR A 446 -9.74 40.36 52.68
CA THR A 446 -10.67 39.75 51.70
C THR A 446 -11.99 40.52 51.65
N ASP A 447 -12.62 40.54 50.49
CA ASP A 447 -13.98 41.07 50.35
C ASP A 447 -14.99 40.00 50.74
N VAL A 448 -15.97 40.35 51.56
CA VAL A 448 -17.11 39.50 51.89
C VAL A 448 -18.41 40.18 51.52
N CYS A 449 -19.40 39.38 51.14
CA CYS A 449 -20.70 39.93 50.81
C CYS A 449 -21.35 40.54 52.05
N SER A 450 -21.69 41.82 51.96
CA SER A 450 -22.40 42.56 53.01
C SER A 450 -23.91 42.66 52.75
N ARG A 451 -24.33 42.51 51.49
CA ARG A 451 -25.74 42.51 51.08
C ARG A 451 -25.94 41.66 49.84
N GLU A 452 -26.86 40.71 49.91
CA GLU A 452 -27.25 39.85 48.79
C GLU A 452 -28.58 40.31 48.19
N SER A 453 -28.73 40.13 46.88
CA SER A 453 -30.02 40.18 46.20
C SER A 453 -30.46 38.76 45.91
N VAL A 454 -31.63 38.39 46.45
CA VAL A 454 -32.23 37.07 46.27
C VAL A 454 -33.44 37.24 45.37
N THR A 455 -33.48 36.51 44.26
CA THR A 455 -34.63 36.42 43.37
C THR A 455 -35.32 35.10 43.65
N THR A 456 -36.60 35.15 44.02
CA THR A 456 -37.46 33.98 44.24
C THR A 456 -38.46 33.83 43.11
N ASP A 457 -38.86 32.61 42.79
CA ASP A 457 -39.92 32.34 41.82
C ASP A 457 -41.30 32.68 42.39
N GLY A 458 -42.36 32.48 41.59
CA GLY A 458 -43.74 32.69 42.00
C GLY A 458 -44.24 31.79 43.14
N TYR A 459 -43.45 30.82 43.58
CA TYR A 459 -43.71 29.94 44.71
C TYR A 459 -42.80 30.22 45.92
N GLY A 460 -41.96 31.27 45.85
CA GLY A 460 -41.04 31.65 46.92
C GLY A 460 -39.75 30.83 46.97
N VAL A 461 -39.46 30.02 45.95
CA VAL A 461 -38.21 29.24 45.85
C VAL A 461 -37.11 30.13 45.29
N GLU A 462 -35.97 30.17 45.97
CA GLU A 462 -34.78 30.93 45.52
C GLU A 462 -34.28 30.43 44.16
N VAL A 463 -34.32 31.31 43.16
CA VAL A 463 -33.89 31.04 41.77
C VAL A 463 -32.48 31.56 41.53
N SER A 464 -32.10 32.66 42.19
CA SER A 464 -30.74 33.17 42.13
C SER A 464 -30.43 34.07 43.33
N ARG A 465 -29.21 33.94 43.86
CA ARG A 465 -28.63 34.84 44.86
C ARG A 465 -27.32 35.39 44.32
N TYR A 466 -27.18 36.70 44.34
CA TYR A 466 -25.94 37.36 43.95
C TYR A 466 -25.65 38.54 44.88
N CYS A 467 -24.38 38.78 45.15
CA CYS A 467 -23.97 39.86 46.04
C CYS A 467 -24.16 41.23 45.38
N THR A 468 -24.79 42.16 46.08
CA THR A 468 -25.02 43.55 45.60
C THR A 468 -24.19 44.59 46.36
N ALA A 469 -23.62 44.26 47.52
CA ALA A 469 -22.67 45.13 48.21
C ALA A 469 -21.59 44.31 48.93
N TRP A 470 -20.34 44.75 48.83
CA TRP A 470 -19.17 44.10 49.41
C TRP A 470 -18.58 44.92 50.56
N LYS A 471 -18.01 44.25 51.55
CA LYS A 471 -17.18 44.89 52.58
C LYS A 471 -15.85 44.16 52.70
N THR A 472 -14.77 44.88 52.87
CA THR A 472 -13.45 44.30 53.08
C THR A 472 -13.23 44.00 54.56
N ILE A 473 -12.84 42.77 54.90
CA ILE A 473 -12.53 42.34 56.26
C ILE A 473 -11.17 41.65 56.33
N GLY A 474 -10.57 41.63 57.52
CA GLY A 474 -9.37 40.84 57.80
C GLY A 474 -9.67 39.34 57.85
N THR A 475 -8.73 38.52 57.37
CA THR A 475 -8.87 37.04 57.33
C THR A 475 -8.34 36.35 58.59
N GLY A 476 -7.64 37.06 59.47
CA GLY A 476 -6.84 36.48 60.55
C GLY A 476 -5.55 35.80 60.10
N ILE A 477 -5.26 35.75 58.79
CA ILE A 477 -4.02 35.21 58.23
C ILE A 477 -3.10 36.38 57.89
N PHE A 478 -1.82 36.26 58.24
CA PHE A 478 -0.82 37.30 58.01
C PHE A 478 0.15 36.92 56.89
N ALA A 479 0.77 37.91 56.26
CA ALA A 479 1.73 37.74 55.17
C ALA A 479 2.94 38.68 55.32
N ASP A 480 4.03 38.33 54.64
CA ASP A 480 5.15 39.26 54.43
C ASP A 480 4.64 40.51 53.69
N PRO A 481 4.90 41.73 54.20
CA PRO A 481 4.38 42.96 53.61
C PRO A 481 4.80 43.19 52.15
N LYS A 482 6.01 42.76 51.76
CA LYS A 482 6.52 42.95 50.40
C LYS A 482 5.81 42.04 49.41
N LEU A 483 5.58 40.78 49.77
CA LEU A 483 4.81 39.84 48.93
C LEU A 483 3.35 40.25 48.84
N TYR A 484 2.75 40.66 49.96
CA TYR A 484 1.37 41.14 49.97
C TYR A 484 1.21 42.41 49.11
N ALA A 485 2.13 43.37 49.21
CA ALA A 485 2.15 44.53 48.33
C ALA A 485 2.33 44.17 46.85
N ALA A 486 3.20 43.20 46.53
CA ALA A 486 3.38 42.70 45.17
C ALA A 486 2.08 42.07 44.63
N LYS A 487 1.39 41.27 45.44
CA LYS A 487 0.05 40.75 45.13
C LYS A 487 -0.91 41.90 44.84
N MET A 488 -1.03 42.88 45.74
CA MET A 488 -1.99 44.00 45.58
C MET A 488 -1.71 44.84 44.34
N ARG A 489 -0.45 44.99 43.92
CA ARG A 489 -0.09 45.65 42.65
C ARG A 489 -0.59 44.87 41.43
N LEU A 490 -0.44 43.54 41.43
CA LEU A 490 -0.96 42.69 40.34
C LEU A 490 -2.49 42.71 40.30
N VAL A 491 -3.13 42.74 41.47
CA VAL A 491 -4.59 42.92 41.59
C VAL A 491 -5.03 44.24 40.98
N ALA A 492 -4.35 45.35 41.28
CA ALA A 492 -4.69 46.67 40.76
C ALA A 492 -4.57 46.77 39.23
N GLN A 493 -3.76 45.90 38.61
CA GLN A 493 -3.56 45.84 37.16
C GLN A 493 -4.53 44.87 36.46
N GLN A 494 -5.30 44.09 37.20
CA GLN A 494 -6.38 43.24 36.69
C GLN A 494 -7.76 43.85 37.00
N ASN A 495 -8.80 43.42 36.28
CA ASN A 495 -10.18 43.75 36.68
C ASN A 495 -10.44 43.22 38.10
N GLN A 496 -10.94 44.07 39.00
CA GLN A 496 -11.24 43.71 40.40
C GLN A 496 -12.13 42.45 40.51
N ASP A 497 -13.04 42.25 39.54
CA ASP A 497 -13.88 41.05 39.46
C ASP A 497 -13.07 39.76 39.21
N ALA A 498 -11.99 39.80 38.41
CA ALA A 498 -11.13 38.65 38.16
C ALA A 498 -10.31 38.26 39.41
N PHE A 499 -9.88 39.27 40.17
CA PHE A 499 -9.24 39.05 41.47
C PHE A 499 -10.20 38.42 42.48
N ARG A 500 -11.43 38.95 42.59
CA ARG A 500 -12.46 38.40 43.48
C ARG A 500 -12.70 36.92 43.17
N ILE A 501 -12.91 36.59 41.90
CA ILE A 501 -13.07 35.19 41.45
C ILE A 501 -11.87 34.33 41.85
N ALA A 502 -10.63 34.82 41.70
CA ALA A 502 -9.43 34.06 42.03
C ALA A 502 -9.25 33.81 43.54
N VAL A 503 -9.61 34.77 44.39
CA VAL A 503 -9.58 34.62 45.86
C VAL A 503 -10.72 33.70 46.32
N ASP A 504 -11.94 33.97 45.87
CA ASP A 504 -13.14 33.19 46.20
C ASP A 504 -12.98 31.71 45.83
N MET A 505 -12.40 31.40 44.67
CA MET A 505 -12.09 30.02 44.27
C MET A 505 -11.14 29.29 45.21
N TYR A 506 -10.35 30.03 45.99
CA TYR A 506 -9.36 29.48 46.93
C TYR A 506 -9.90 29.43 48.37
N THR A 507 -10.65 30.45 48.80
CA THR A 507 -11.08 30.63 50.19
C THR A 507 -12.52 30.20 50.46
N ASN A 508 -13.37 30.10 49.45
CA ASN A 508 -14.79 29.76 49.60
C ASN A 508 -15.19 28.57 48.71
N PRO A 509 -15.51 27.40 49.29
CA PRO A 509 -16.00 26.23 48.54
C PRO A 509 -17.27 26.49 47.73
N ASP A 510 -18.07 27.50 48.10
CA ASP A 510 -19.41 27.75 47.55
C ASP A 510 -19.47 28.90 46.53
N ALA A 511 -18.38 29.63 46.30
CA ALA A 511 -18.35 30.81 45.41
C ALA A 511 -18.33 30.45 43.89
N MET A 512 -18.96 29.35 43.51
CA MET A 512 -18.75 28.67 42.23
C MET A 512 -19.66 29.20 41.11
N GLY A 513 -19.14 30.15 40.33
CA GLY A 513 -19.72 30.60 39.06
C GLY A 513 -18.73 30.55 37.89
N ASN A 514 -19.08 29.77 36.86
CA ASN A 514 -18.67 29.88 35.44
C ASN A 514 -17.36 29.29 34.87
N SER A 515 -16.53 28.51 35.56
CA SER A 515 -15.72 27.49 34.83
C SER A 515 -15.19 26.34 35.70
N ILE A 516 -15.57 25.11 35.35
CA ILE A 516 -15.13 23.87 35.99
C ILE A 516 -13.59 23.72 35.92
N ASP A 517 -12.96 24.17 34.83
CA ASP A 517 -11.49 24.11 34.64
C ASP A 517 -10.72 24.96 35.67
N GLN A 518 -11.17 26.18 35.94
CA GLN A 518 -10.52 27.06 36.93
C GLN A 518 -10.68 26.52 38.36
N VAL A 519 -11.84 25.93 38.68
CA VAL A 519 -12.07 25.25 39.96
C VAL A 519 -11.09 24.10 40.17
N HIS A 520 -10.83 23.29 39.14
CA HIS A 520 -9.85 22.21 39.24
C HIS A 520 -8.42 22.71 39.36
N LYS A 521 -8.05 23.78 38.65
CA LYS A 521 -6.74 24.45 38.81
C LYS A 521 -6.56 24.96 40.24
N ALA A 522 -7.59 25.58 40.82
CA ALA A 522 -7.58 26.04 42.21
C ALA A 522 -7.39 24.87 43.20
N LYS A 523 -8.16 23.79 43.06
CA LYS A 523 -8.02 22.58 43.91
C LYS A 523 -6.66 21.90 43.77
N ALA A 524 -6.15 21.79 42.55
CA ALA A 524 -4.81 21.24 42.31
C ALA A 524 -3.73 22.10 42.97
N LEU A 525 -3.86 23.42 42.90
CA LEU A 525 -2.94 24.36 43.52
C LEU A 525 -3.01 24.35 45.05
N LEU A 526 -4.20 24.25 45.64
CA LEU A 526 -4.39 24.03 47.09
C LEU A 526 -3.65 22.77 47.56
N SER A 527 -3.80 21.67 46.82
CA SER A 527 -3.08 20.43 47.10
C SER A 527 -1.57 20.58 46.91
N ASP A 528 -1.12 21.33 45.90
CA ASP A 528 0.28 21.62 45.67
C ASP A 528 0.90 22.38 46.84
N TRP A 529 0.26 23.44 47.34
CA TRP A 529 0.80 24.23 48.45
C TRP A 529 0.88 23.46 49.77
N SER A 530 -0.14 22.67 50.08
CA SER A 530 -0.09 21.78 51.26
C SER A 530 1.06 20.78 51.15
N ASN A 531 1.25 20.15 49.99
CA ASN A 531 2.35 19.22 49.76
C ASN A 531 3.71 19.92 49.71
N PHE A 532 3.78 21.14 49.16
CA PHE A 532 4.98 21.95 49.07
C PHE A 532 5.61 22.17 50.44
N PHE A 533 4.83 22.65 51.41
CA PHE A 533 5.32 22.87 52.78
C PHE A 533 5.50 21.59 53.59
N ARG A 534 4.86 20.48 53.17
CA ARG A 534 5.19 19.15 53.71
C ARG A 534 6.57 18.66 53.23
N PHE A 535 6.98 19.02 52.02
CA PHE A 535 8.24 18.57 51.43
C PHE A 535 9.41 19.52 51.72
N ASN A 536 9.12 20.79 52.00
CA ASN A 536 10.10 21.85 52.19
C ASN A 536 9.75 22.60 53.48
N ALA A 537 10.61 22.51 54.50
CA ALA A 537 10.38 23.14 55.80
C ALA A 537 10.30 24.67 55.68
N CYS A 538 9.42 25.29 56.49
CA CYS A 538 9.13 26.72 56.47
C CYS A 538 10.39 27.60 56.67
N ASP A 539 11.25 27.22 57.63
CA ASP A 539 12.49 27.90 58.01
C ASP A 539 13.67 27.61 57.06
N SER A 540 13.45 26.78 56.03
CA SER A 540 14.53 26.34 55.15
C SER A 540 15.04 27.46 54.25
N LYS A 541 16.38 27.47 54.05
CA LYS A 541 17.03 28.35 53.06
C LYS A 541 16.41 28.20 51.66
N SER A 542 15.92 27.00 51.32
CA SER A 542 15.28 26.73 50.03
C SER A 542 13.95 27.45 49.87
N VAL A 543 13.09 27.46 50.90
CA VAL A 543 11.81 28.19 50.89
C VAL A 543 12.06 29.69 50.83
N LYS A 544 13.04 30.20 51.60
CA LYS A 544 13.43 31.61 51.52
C LYS A 544 13.96 32.02 50.13
N GLN A 545 14.75 31.17 49.49
CA GLN A 545 15.22 31.39 48.11
C GLN A 545 14.06 31.39 47.11
N PHE A 546 13.12 30.45 47.26
CA PHE A 546 11.89 30.41 46.46
C PHE A 546 11.07 31.68 46.64
N GLU A 547 10.85 32.12 47.88
CA GLU A 547 10.10 33.34 48.20
C GLU A 547 10.73 34.60 47.60
N THR A 548 12.05 34.73 47.74
CA THR A 548 12.83 35.85 47.19
C THR A 548 12.64 35.94 45.68
N ASN A 549 12.73 34.80 44.99
CA ASN A 549 12.51 34.76 43.55
C ASN A 549 11.03 34.87 43.16
N LEU A 550 10.09 34.41 43.96
CA LEU A 550 8.66 34.60 43.72
C LEU A 550 8.30 36.09 43.78
N LEU A 551 8.84 36.81 44.76
CA LEU A 551 8.72 38.27 44.88
C LEU A 551 9.37 38.97 43.68
N ALA A 552 10.60 38.58 43.31
CA ALA A 552 11.28 39.15 42.16
C ALA A 552 10.49 38.93 40.86
N PHE A 553 9.95 37.72 40.65
CA PHE A 553 9.13 37.40 39.50
C PHE A 553 7.84 38.23 39.47
N ALA A 554 7.12 38.32 40.59
CA ALA A 554 5.93 39.17 40.72
C ALA A 554 6.25 40.64 40.40
N ASN A 555 7.42 41.12 40.82
CA ASN A 555 7.90 42.48 40.57
C ASN A 555 8.57 42.69 39.21
N GLN A 556 8.66 41.65 38.37
CA GLN A 556 9.40 41.67 37.09
C GLN A 556 10.86 42.15 37.26
N GLN A 557 11.47 41.79 38.39
CA GLN A 557 12.86 42.07 38.70
C GLN A 557 13.75 40.89 38.27
N LYS A 558 15.06 41.13 38.22
CA LYS A 558 16.02 40.06 37.93
C LYS A 558 15.99 39.02 39.07
N PRO A 559 16.06 37.72 38.75
CA PRO A 559 16.10 36.66 39.75
C PRO A 559 17.42 36.65 40.53
N GLU A 560 17.37 36.18 41.77
CA GLU A 560 18.53 35.59 42.44
C GLU A 560 18.76 34.18 41.89
N ARG A 561 19.60 34.10 40.86
CA ARG A 561 19.84 32.87 40.10
C ARG A 561 20.77 31.91 40.85
N LEU A 562 20.48 30.61 40.77
CA LEU A 562 21.34 29.54 41.27
C LEU A 562 22.19 28.92 40.14
N LYS A 563 23.35 28.35 40.49
CA LYS A 563 24.23 27.69 39.51
C LYS A 563 23.67 26.39 38.94
N GLY A 564 22.78 25.70 39.66
CA GLY A 564 22.30 24.39 39.24
C GLY A 564 21.23 24.47 38.17
N MET A 565 21.45 23.74 37.07
CA MET A 565 20.43 23.58 36.03
C MET A 565 19.22 22.80 36.54
N SER A 566 18.02 23.32 36.25
CA SER A 566 16.75 22.67 36.57
C SER A 566 16.67 21.25 36.00
N VAL A 567 16.13 20.31 36.78
CA VAL A 567 15.86 18.95 36.31
C VAL A 567 14.88 18.96 35.14
N TYR A 568 13.91 19.88 35.13
CA TYR A 568 12.93 20.03 34.06
C TYR A 568 13.56 20.60 32.78
N GLU A 569 14.52 21.51 32.92
CA GLU A 569 15.33 22.01 31.79
C GLU A 569 16.19 20.89 31.19
N LYS A 570 16.87 20.10 32.04
CA LYS A 570 17.64 18.92 31.59
C LYS A 570 16.77 17.92 30.84
N ILE A 571 15.58 17.62 31.35
CA ILE A 571 14.64 16.69 30.70
C ILE A 571 14.20 17.25 29.34
N LYS A 572 13.91 18.56 29.22
CA LYS A 572 13.58 19.18 27.93
C LYS A 572 14.73 19.05 26.91
N ILE A 573 15.99 19.19 27.36
CA ILE A 573 17.18 19.05 26.49
C ILE A 573 17.39 17.59 26.05
N LEU A 574 17.32 16.66 27.00
CA LEU A 574 17.58 15.24 26.77
C LEU A 574 16.42 14.55 26.04
N GLY A 575 15.19 15.01 26.24
CA GLY A 575 13.97 14.39 25.72
C GLY A 575 13.53 13.17 26.53
N GLY A 576 12.79 12.27 25.89
CA GLY A 576 12.26 11.05 26.50
C GLY A 576 13.33 10.06 27.02
N PRO A 577 12.96 9.19 27.98
CA PRO A 577 13.85 8.18 28.56
C PRO A 577 14.26 7.11 27.55
N ALA A 578 15.39 6.46 27.83
CA ALA A 578 15.92 5.31 27.10
C ALA A 578 15.17 4.00 27.41
N GLY A 579 15.23 3.04 26.48
CA GLY A 579 14.83 1.66 26.73
C GLY A 579 13.32 1.40 26.80
N ASP A 580 12.97 0.17 27.23
CA ASP A 580 11.58 -0.26 27.30
C ASP A 580 10.88 0.37 28.51
N GLN A 581 9.81 1.12 28.22
CA GLN A 581 9.00 1.80 29.22
C GLN A 581 7.66 1.08 29.39
N ASN A 582 7.13 1.09 30.62
CA ASN A 582 5.80 0.63 30.97
C ASN A 582 4.77 1.71 30.58
N HIS A 583 4.47 1.77 29.28
CA HIS A 583 3.51 2.72 28.73
C HIS A 583 2.09 2.53 29.27
N ALA A 584 1.70 1.31 29.67
CA ALA A 584 0.42 1.07 30.31
C ALA A 584 0.32 1.79 31.67
N LYS A 585 1.38 1.71 32.50
CA LYS A 585 1.47 2.45 33.77
C LYS A 585 1.50 3.96 33.54
N LEU A 586 2.27 4.45 32.56
CA LEU A 586 2.30 5.87 32.20
C LEU A 586 0.90 6.38 31.81
N LEU A 587 0.22 5.68 30.91
CA LEU A 587 -1.13 6.05 30.47
C LEU A 587 -2.13 5.98 31.62
N ASN A 588 -2.00 5.00 32.51
CA ASN A 588 -2.85 4.89 33.69
C ASN A 588 -2.69 6.11 34.61
N ASP A 589 -1.45 6.54 34.86
CA ASP A 589 -1.17 7.70 35.70
C ASP A 589 -1.64 9.01 35.04
N ILE A 590 -1.45 9.13 33.73
CA ILE A 590 -1.94 10.26 32.94
C ILE A 590 -3.46 10.36 32.99
N VAL A 591 -4.18 9.27 32.68
CA VAL A 591 -5.65 9.26 32.70
C VAL A 591 -6.16 9.45 34.13
N SER A 592 -5.55 8.81 35.12
CA SER A 592 -5.91 9.00 36.53
C SER A 592 -5.77 10.46 36.96
N ASN A 593 -4.66 11.11 36.60
CA ASN A 593 -4.44 12.52 36.90
C ASN A 593 -5.48 13.42 36.21
N GLN A 594 -5.71 13.23 34.90
CA GLN A 594 -6.66 14.03 34.14
C GLN A 594 -8.12 13.79 34.58
N SER A 595 -8.46 12.57 34.98
CA SER A 595 -9.83 12.19 35.38
C SER A 595 -10.31 12.88 36.64
N LYS A 596 -9.41 13.46 37.45
CA LYS A 596 -9.77 14.34 38.57
C LYS A 596 -10.55 15.59 38.15
N THR A 597 -10.53 15.93 36.85
CA THR A 597 -11.27 17.06 36.27
C THR A 597 -12.62 16.67 35.67
N TRP A 598 -13.02 15.39 35.74
CA TRP A 598 -14.27 14.93 35.14
C TRP A 598 -15.44 15.15 36.10
N ALA A 599 -16.49 15.84 35.62
CA ALA A 599 -17.65 16.17 36.44
C ALA A 599 -18.61 14.97 36.64
N LEU A 600 -18.82 14.16 35.61
CA LEU A 600 -19.85 13.11 35.59
C LEU A 600 -19.28 11.68 35.50
N ASN A 601 -18.02 11.57 35.11
CA ASN A 601 -17.37 10.29 34.82
C ASN A 601 -16.27 10.02 35.85
N LYS A 602 -16.21 8.79 36.36
CA LYS A 602 -15.16 8.32 37.26
C LYS A 602 -14.29 7.29 36.55
N TYR A 603 -13.00 7.59 36.43
CA TYR A 603 -12.03 6.66 35.87
C TYR A 603 -11.89 5.39 36.74
N THR A 604 -11.85 4.22 36.11
CA THR A 604 -11.51 2.96 36.78
C THR A 604 -9.99 2.76 36.71
N GLY A 605 -9.30 2.87 37.84
CA GLY A 605 -7.85 2.67 37.89
C GLY A 605 -7.40 1.32 37.32
N ASN A 606 -6.21 1.31 36.70
CA ASN A 606 -5.56 0.16 36.07
C ASN A 606 -6.40 -0.52 34.97
N SER A 607 -7.30 0.22 34.31
CA SER A 607 -8.15 -0.29 33.23
C SER A 607 -7.61 -0.05 31.82
N ILE A 608 -6.37 0.43 31.71
CA ILE A 608 -5.71 0.67 30.42
C ILE A 608 -5.58 -0.64 29.65
N SER A 609 -6.05 -0.64 28.40
CA SER A 609 -5.98 -1.78 27.48
C SER A 609 -5.67 -1.31 26.05
N ASN A 610 -5.35 -2.26 25.17
CA ASN A 610 -5.07 -2.00 23.74
C ASN A 610 -4.03 -0.89 23.49
N VAL A 611 -2.95 -0.89 24.28
CA VAL A 611 -1.85 0.07 24.14
C VAL A 611 -1.20 -0.09 22.77
N ARG A 612 -1.25 0.96 21.96
CA ARG A 612 -0.66 1.07 20.63
C ARG A 612 0.42 2.14 20.65
N GLU A 613 1.63 1.74 20.29
CA GLU A 613 2.81 2.61 20.25
C GLU A 613 3.12 3.00 18.80
N LEU A 614 3.24 4.29 18.55
CA LEU A 614 3.71 4.83 17.28
C LEU A 614 5.04 5.53 17.56
N LYS A 615 6.11 4.95 17.03
CA LYS A 615 7.47 5.50 17.11
C LYS A 615 7.83 6.22 15.82
N SER A 616 8.88 7.03 15.87
CA SER A 616 9.51 7.65 14.71
C SER A 616 9.98 6.61 13.68
N ALA A 617 10.30 7.04 12.45
CA ALA A 617 10.69 6.13 11.36
C ALA A 617 11.95 5.31 11.67
N ASP A 618 12.86 5.89 12.46
CA ASP A 618 14.07 5.24 13.00
C ASP A 618 13.81 4.43 14.28
N GLN A 619 12.56 4.36 14.75
CA GLN A 619 12.08 3.67 15.95
C GLN A 619 12.70 4.15 17.28
N THR A 620 13.35 5.32 17.29
CA THR A 620 14.07 5.85 18.46
C THR A 620 13.18 6.59 19.44
N GLN A 621 12.16 7.30 18.96
CA GLN A 621 11.37 8.20 19.78
C GLN A 621 9.89 7.83 19.74
N MET A 622 9.25 7.90 20.91
CA MET A 622 7.80 7.83 20.97
C MET A 622 7.23 9.08 20.31
N VAL A 623 6.29 8.89 19.39
CA VAL A 623 5.56 9.97 18.72
C VAL A 623 4.12 10.00 19.22
N THR A 624 3.51 8.83 19.41
CA THR A 624 2.14 8.74 19.92
C THR A 624 1.90 7.44 20.67
N LEU A 625 1.21 7.53 21.80
CA LEU A 625 0.57 6.41 22.48
C LEU A 625 -0.94 6.49 22.32
N LYS A 626 -1.59 5.36 22.03
CA LYS A 626 -3.05 5.24 22.06
C LYS A 626 -3.45 4.08 22.97
N ALA A 627 -4.53 4.23 23.71
CA ALA A 627 -5.09 3.14 24.50
C ALA A 627 -6.57 3.36 24.78
N ASP A 628 -7.21 2.29 25.25
CA ASP A 628 -8.57 2.30 25.74
C ASP A 628 -8.56 2.27 27.27
N TYR A 629 -9.56 2.87 27.90
CA TYR A 629 -9.68 2.95 29.35
C TYR A 629 -11.15 2.82 29.78
N ASN A 630 -11.41 2.34 31.00
CA ASN A 630 -12.78 2.22 31.50
C ASN A 630 -13.13 3.36 32.46
N PHE A 631 -14.38 3.81 32.39
CA PHE A 631 -14.96 4.79 33.30
C PHE A 631 -16.39 4.42 33.67
N SER A 632 -16.89 4.96 34.78
CA SER A 632 -18.28 4.82 35.21
C SER A 632 -18.95 6.19 35.25
N GLY A 633 -20.14 6.31 34.67
CA GLY A 633 -20.94 7.52 34.69
C GLY A 633 -22.42 7.20 34.86
N LEU A 634 -23.29 8.17 34.55
CA LEU A 634 -24.76 8.04 34.66
C LEU A 634 -25.34 6.86 33.86
N LEU A 635 -24.67 6.46 32.77
CA LEU A 635 -25.07 5.35 31.90
C LEU A 635 -24.36 4.01 32.24
N GLY A 636 -23.76 3.91 33.43
CA GLY A 636 -23.03 2.72 33.86
C GLY A 636 -21.55 2.69 33.44
N LYS A 637 -20.98 1.49 33.31
CA LYS A 637 -19.58 1.30 32.91
C LYS A 637 -19.43 1.41 31.40
N GLN A 638 -18.48 2.24 30.96
CA GLN A 638 -18.19 2.51 29.56
C GLN A 638 -16.68 2.49 29.30
N THR A 639 -16.31 2.40 28.02
CA THR A 639 -14.92 2.44 27.56
C THR A 639 -14.69 3.71 26.75
N GLY A 640 -13.61 4.43 27.05
CA GLY A 640 -13.16 5.62 26.32
C GLY A 640 -11.79 5.40 25.71
N GLY A 641 -11.40 6.26 24.76
CA GLY A 641 -10.08 6.24 24.12
C GLY A 641 -9.22 7.42 24.56
N VAL A 642 -7.93 7.18 24.77
CA VAL A 642 -6.93 8.22 25.01
C VAL A 642 -5.83 8.16 23.96
N THR A 643 -5.42 9.33 23.46
CA THR A 643 -4.25 9.51 22.60
C THR A 643 -3.31 10.51 23.24
N VAL A 644 -2.07 10.11 23.51
CA VAL A 644 -1.01 10.97 24.01
C VAL A 644 0.00 11.20 22.90
N LYS A 645 0.16 12.44 22.45
CA LYS A 645 1.21 12.85 21.52
C LYS A 645 2.46 13.25 22.29
N PHE A 646 3.60 12.93 21.69
CA PHE A 646 4.91 13.20 22.25
C PHE A 646 5.64 14.23 21.39
N LYS A 647 6.40 15.11 22.05
CA LYS A 647 7.32 16.05 21.42
C LYS A 647 8.70 15.80 22.01
N ASP A 648 9.70 15.60 21.16
CA ASP A 648 11.07 15.23 21.57
C ASP A 648 11.11 13.98 22.48
N GLY A 649 10.17 13.06 22.26
CA GLY A 649 10.01 11.85 23.07
C GLY A 649 9.41 12.08 24.46
N LEU A 650 8.90 13.27 24.81
CA LEU A 650 8.19 13.54 26.07
C LEU A 650 6.68 13.74 25.83
N PRO A 651 5.79 13.34 26.76
CA PRO A 651 4.36 13.62 26.64
C PRO A 651 4.12 15.13 26.51
N ASP A 652 3.36 15.53 25.49
CA ASP A 652 3.11 16.95 25.18
C ASP A 652 1.62 17.30 25.11
N CYS A 653 0.80 16.42 24.51
CA CYS A 653 -0.65 16.64 24.39
C CYS A 653 -1.43 15.36 24.64
N ILE A 654 -2.49 15.45 25.44
CA ILE A 654 -3.43 14.38 25.73
C ILE A 654 -4.76 14.71 25.07
N TYR A 655 -5.30 13.77 24.31
CA TYR A 655 -6.59 13.85 23.65
C TYR A 655 -7.46 12.70 24.13
N PHE A 656 -8.69 13.01 24.52
CA PHE A 656 -9.70 12.01 24.83
C PHE A 656 -10.67 11.89 23.65
N SER A 657 -11.22 10.69 23.42
CA SER A 657 -12.06 10.39 22.25
C SER A 657 -13.33 11.24 22.16
N ASP A 658 -13.83 11.72 23.30
CA ASP A 658 -14.97 12.64 23.43
C ASP A 658 -14.61 14.09 23.09
N TYR A 659 -13.33 14.48 23.22
CA TYR A 659 -12.79 15.80 22.85
C TYR A 659 -11.51 15.67 22.01
N PRO A 660 -11.59 15.12 20.79
CA PRO A 660 -10.39 14.75 20.00
C PRO A 660 -9.57 15.95 19.52
N ASN A 661 -10.14 17.15 19.54
CA ASN A 661 -9.50 18.39 19.10
C ASN A 661 -8.94 19.24 20.26
N ASN A 662 -9.16 18.84 21.51
CA ASN A 662 -8.70 19.60 22.67
C ASN A 662 -7.38 19.00 23.21
N CYS A 663 -6.26 19.65 22.96
CA CYS A 663 -4.98 19.26 23.58
C CYS A 663 -5.00 19.65 25.07
N LYS A 664 -5.11 18.64 25.94
CA LYS A 664 -4.84 18.81 27.37
C LYS A 664 -3.35 18.62 27.64
N LYS A 665 -2.74 19.55 28.36
CA LYS A 665 -1.33 19.44 28.75
C LYS A 665 -1.15 18.36 29.82
N PRO A 666 -0.15 17.47 29.68
CA PRO A 666 0.18 16.50 30.71
C PRO A 666 0.72 17.20 31.95
N ASN A 667 0.48 16.57 33.10
CA ASN A 667 1.00 17.04 34.37
C ASN A 667 2.54 17.04 34.36
N SER A 668 3.14 18.16 34.76
CA SER A 668 4.59 18.36 34.68
C SER A 668 5.38 17.35 35.53
N ALA A 669 4.85 16.91 36.67
CA ALA A 669 5.48 15.86 37.46
C ALA A 669 5.43 14.49 36.75
N LEU A 670 4.34 14.15 36.05
CA LEU A 670 4.28 12.91 35.27
C LEU A 670 5.25 12.94 34.09
N VAL A 671 5.37 14.09 33.40
CA VAL A 671 6.36 14.28 32.32
C VAL A 671 7.77 14.11 32.87
N ALA A 672 8.06 14.67 34.05
CA ALA A 672 9.38 14.54 34.66
C ALA A 672 9.68 13.10 35.12
N LYS A 673 8.74 12.43 35.78
CA LYS A 673 8.88 11.01 36.13
C LYS A 673 9.16 10.14 34.92
N TYR A 674 8.49 10.43 33.80
CA TYR A 674 8.77 9.78 32.54
C TYR A 674 10.16 10.11 32.00
N GLY A 675 10.53 11.39 31.90
CA GLY A 675 11.86 11.81 31.46
C GLY A 675 13.00 11.23 32.31
N LEU A 676 12.78 11.02 33.61
CA LEU A 676 13.73 10.41 34.55
C LEU A 676 13.75 8.88 34.52
N GLY A 677 12.90 8.23 33.71
CA GLY A 677 12.87 6.79 33.57
C GLY A 677 12.17 6.03 34.72
N GLU A 678 11.33 6.69 35.52
CA GLU A 678 10.54 6.02 36.60
C GLU A 678 9.47 5.04 36.07
N TYR A 679 9.35 4.94 34.74
CA TYR A 679 8.50 4.00 34.03
C TYR A 679 9.28 2.89 33.33
N ALA A 680 10.60 2.74 33.56
CA ALA A 680 11.37 1.62 33.00
C ALA A 680 10.76 0.26 33.41
N LYS A 681 10.82 -0.73 32.50
CA LYS A 681 10.33 -2.09 32.74
C LYS A 681 11.30 -2.97 33.52
#